data_AF-A0A1L7VXN9-F1
#
_entry.id   AF-A0A1L7VXN9-F1
#
_cell.length_a   1.000
_cell.length_b   1.000
_cell.length_c   1.000
_cell.angle_alpha   90.00
_cell.angle_beta   90.00
_cell.angle_gamma   90.00
#
_symmetry.space_group_name_H-M   'P 1'
#
loop_
_entity.id
_entity.type
_entity.pdbx_description
1 polymer ?
#
loop_
_entity_poly.entity_id
_entity_poly.type
_entity_poly.pdbx_seq_one_letter_code
_entity_poly.pdbx_strand_id
1 'polypeptide(L)'
;MDTLWNMLLRHQYPRLQAAIVDLRRIMKNFEHLLPQRFSSQSTHNAVLPHIDGVTLGFETCLKLLAQLLFGDNDSDLQRHDSLVTLSNALYRNFPADKFQALGPQGKFLRREIGFLGRLRTSFKVLVAAATQLSGFDDLSLIPVVKPKIRKKLYCQEWSPAKTFRSLNIELSDAAVGKLMNSPNSKAKWTKNKLIIDFCRLSSPTREVHAEAQLIAFTLSNPDEIANGKRFDYIGCSRYICLQCSKFLRCFPGLRTRGCHGKLYNHSWTLPLGDSLGKEEQQELYRAAREVTSWMRKKLVGSPITSRNRKPEVKESTIGDSLISMLQISQESHPQSHAVSEHLRRQRAQSSNGKSRHDRLLDYVQDEETSRVEAQDETFEESTKALCSTCWKASTRPCSRCRQGPFCNEKCERKMPLSHLLKCNMRQVTSADYLYQDVLEDIVPTDPQVRQDYWLDRCQTSHEESHLLGLFAGLLRYHHYPITREELQQWRSDLGGNAYLVTKIVEKFEELPKGSTGGYFPWFLRHRKRFELTANDKSIPHRPRPERQLQNMQDKARKYLAPEDQNKDFNDLSPFSKMHCFAFYGITIVNSYPPPMNLNSCYWFDFGFVVCQDRHEEETLGRMYNTMLFGSLSRLEYEESLQSSIPATFTEKKDPACAFDEF
;
A
#
# COMPACT_ATOMS: atom_id res chain seq x y z
N MET A 1 5.63 -30.39 -19.39
CA MET A 1 4.67 -29.38 -18.90
C MET A 1 3.38 -30.01 -18.37
N ASP A 2 2.77 -30.95 -19.07
CA ASP A 2 1.50 -31.57 -18.62
C ASP A 2 1.65 -32.36 -17.32
N THR A 3 2.77 -33.06 -17.13
CA THR A 3 3.09 -33.74 -15.86
C THR A 3 3.10 -32.77 -14.68
N LEU A 4 3.70 -31.59 -14.87
CA LEU A 4 3.79 -30.54 -13.87
C LEU A 4 2.42 -29.93 -13.55
N TRP A 5 1.63 -29.68 -14.59
CA TRP A 5 0.27 -29.19 -14.44
C TRP A 5 -0.63 -30.17 -13.67
N ASN A 6 -0.58 -31.46 -14.02
CA ASN A 6 -1.34 -32.50 -13.32
C ASN A 6 -0.92 -32.64 -11.86
N MET A 7 0.38 -32.52 -11.57
CA MET A 7 0.90 -32.51 -10.20
C MET A 7 0.34 -31.32 -9.40
N LEU A 8 0.33 -30.11 -9.98
CA LEU A 8 -0.22 -28.92 -9.34
C LEU A 8 -1.73 -29.02 -9.10
N LEU A 9 -2.50 -29.52 -10.07
CA LEU A 9 -3.93 -29.74 -9.93
C LEU A 9 -4.25 -30.70 -8.78
N ARG A 10 -3.53 -31.83 -8.70
CA ARG A 10 -3.66 -32.78 -7.58
C ARG A 10 -3.33 -32.14 -6.24
N HIS A 11 -2.26 -31.35 -6.18
CA HIS A 11 -1.85 -30.67 -4.96
C HIS A 11 -2.88 -29.61 -4.50
N GLN A 12 -3.48 -28.87 -5.43
CA GLN A 12 -4.50 -27.86 -5.13
C GLN A 12 -5.91 -28.43 -4.94
N TYR A 13 -6.11 -29.73 -5.14
CA TYR A 13 -7.41 -30.38 -5.11
C TYR A 13 -8.30 -29.97 -3.92
N PRO A 14 -7.85 -29.97 -2.65
CA PRO A 14 -8.72 -29.60 -1.54
C PRO A 14 -9.21 -28.14 -1.60
N ARG A 15 -8.38 -27.23 -2.12
CA ARG A 15 -8.73 -25.81 -2.29
C ARG A 15 -9.68 -25.61 -3.46
N LEU A 16 -9.44 -26.31 -4.56
CA LEU A 16 -10.32 -26.28 -5.72
C LEU A 16 -11.71 -26.78 -5.36
N GLN A 17 -11.81 -27.87 -4.59
CA GLN A 17 -13.10 -28.40 -4.12
C GLN A 17 -13.88 -27.39 -3.27
N ALA A 18 -13.22 -26.69 -2.35
CA ALA A 18 -13.85 -25.63 -1.57
C ALA A 18 -14.40 -24.51 -2.48
N ALA A 19 -13.59 -24.04 -3.44
CA ALA A 19 -14.00 -23.03 -4.40
C ALA A 19 -15.15 -23.50 -5.31
N ILE A 20 -15.15 -24.78 -5.72
CA ILE A 20 -16.24 -25.39 -6.50
C ILE A 20 -17.55 -25.38 -5.71
N VAL A 21 -17.53 -25.68 -4.41
CA VAL A 21 -18.71 -25.64 -3.55
C VAL A 21 -19.28 -24.22 -3.46
N ASP A 22 -18.42 -23.21 -3.26
CA ASP A 22 -18.84 -21.81 -3.23
C ASP A 22 -19.40 -21.34 -4.59
N LEU A 23 -18.74 -21.73 -5.68
CA LEU A 23 -19.16 -21.39 -7.04
C LEU A 23 -20.49 -22.05 -7.40
N ARG A 24 -20.72 -23.32 -7.01
CA ARG A 24 -22.02 -24.00 -7.14
C ARG A 24 -23.13 -23.24 -6.42
N ARG A 25 -22.87 -22.76 -5.19
CA ARG A 25 -23.85 -21.98 -4.42
C ARG A 25 -24.24 -20.69 -5.14
N ILE A 26 -23.28 -19.97 -5.71
CA ILE A 26 -23.55 -18.73 -6.44
C ILE A 26 -24.26 -19.03 -7.76
N MET A 27 -23.84 -20.07 -8.49
CA MET A 27 -24.40 -20.44 -9.79
C MET A 27 -25.89 -20.80 -9.71
N LYS A 28 -26.34 -21.36 -8.57
CA LYS A 28 -27.76 -21.64 -8.31
C LYS A 28 -28.68 -20.41 -8.38
N ASN A 29 -28.13 -19.19 -8.22
CA ASN A 29 -28.91 -17.95 -8.35
C ASN A 29 -29.20 -17.58 -9.82
N PHE A 30 -28.65 -18.31 -10.78
CA PHE A 30 -28.80 -18.05 -12.22
C PHE A 30 -29.48 -19.24 -12.91
N GLU A 31 -30.76 -19.47 -12.62
CA GLU A 31 -31.51 -20.65 -13.09
C GLU A 31 -31.48 -20.83 -14.62
N HIS A 32 -31.50 -19.73 -15.38
CA HIS A 32 -31.42 -19.73 -16.85
C HIS A 32 -30.06 -20.23 -17.39
N LEU A 33 -29.01 -20.28 -16.57
CA LEU A 33 -27.69 -20.79 -16.92
C LEU A 33 -27.47 -22.25 -16.47
N LEU A 34 -28.35 -22.77 -15.61
CA LEU A 34 -28.21 -24.13 -15.12
C LEU A 34 -28.54 -25.12 -16.23
N PRO A 35 -27.90 -26.31 -16.23
CA PRO A 35 -28.30 -27.39 -17.12
C PRO A 35 -29.78 -27.68 -16.88
N GLN A 36 -30.62 -27.59 -17.91
CA GLN A 36 -31.97 -28.14 -17.82
C GLN A 36 -31.82 -29.64 -17.53
N ARG A 37 -32.67 -30.20 -16.66
CA ARG A 37 -32.71 -31.65 -16.41
C ARG A 37 -32.91 -32.36 -17.75
N PHE A 38 -31.84 -32.85 -18.36
CA PHE A 38 -31.95 -33.63 -19.58
C PHE A 38 -32.47 -35.02 -19.22
N SER A 39 -33.62 -35.35 -19.80
CA SER A 39 -34.04 -36.72 -20.05
C SER A 39 -32.85 -37.50 -20.62
N SER A 40 -32.60 -38.65 -20.03
CA SER A 40 -31.64 -39.67 -20.42
C SER A 40 -31.61 -39.93 -21.93
N GLN A 41 -30.74 -39.23 -22.66
CA GLN A 41 -30.16 -39.71 -23.91
C GLN A 41 -28.67 -39.41 -23.90
N SER A 42 -27.89 -40.50 -23.95
CA SER A 42 -26.44 -40.51 -23.92
C SER A 42 -25.88 -39.87 -25.19
N THR A 43 -25.27 -38.70 -25.07
CA THR A 43 -24.22 -38.28 -26.00
C THR A 43 -22.88 -38.44 -25.29
N HIS A 44 -22.31 -39.64 -25.45
CA HIS A 44 -20.88 -39.84 -25.29
C HIS A 44 -20.12 -38.89 -26.23
N ASN A 45 -19.03 -38.31 -25.73
CA ASN A 45 -18.05 -37.49 -26.45
C ASN A 45 -18.42 -36.02 -26.75
N ALA A 46 -18.67 -35.23 -25.69
CA ALA A 46 -18.35 -33.80 -25.77
C ALA A 46 -16.88 -33.62 -25.38
N VAL A 47 -15.97 -33.87 -26.34
CA VAL A 47 -14.61 -33.32 -26.25
C VAL A 47 -14.78 -31.82 -26.09
N LEU A 48 -14.30 -31.25 -24.98
CA LEU A 48 -14.26 -29.80 -24.80
C LEU A 48 -13.56 -29.23 -26.04
N PRO A 49 -14.22 -28.41 -26.89
CA PRO A 49 -13.52 -27.78 -28.00
C PRO A 49 -12.36 -26.99 -27.39
N HIS A 50 -11.17 -27.17 -27.95
CA HIS A 50 -9.95 -26.49 -27.53
C HIS A 50 -10.27 -24.99 -27.38
N ILE A 51 -10.39 -24.51 -26.15
CA ILE A 51 -10.82 -23.11 -25.85
C ILE A 51 -9.73 -22.11 -26.31
N ASP A 52 -8.53 -22.60 -26.61
CA ASP A 52 -7.52 -21.83 -27.35
C ASP A 52 -7.93 -21.74 -28.84
N GLY A 53 -8.80 -20.79 -29.17
CA GLY A 53 -9.04 -20.35 -30.56
C GLY A 53 -10.50 -20.17 -31.00
N VAL A 54 -11.48 -20.67 -30.26
CA VAL A 54 -12.91 -20.50 -30.61
C VAL A 54 -13.58 -19.49 -29.67
N THR A 55 -14.05 -18.38 -30.22
CA THR A 55 -14.74 -17.29 -29.51
C THR A 55 -16.16 -17.71 -29.11
N LEU A 56 -16.29 -18.59 -28.12
CA LEU A 56 -17.58 -18.90 -27.50
C LEU A 56 -18.16 -17.65 -26.83
N GLY A 57 -19.45 -17.42 -26.98
CA GLY A 57 -20.15 -16.30 -26.34
C GLY A 57 -20.17 -16.41 -24.81
N PHE A 58 -20.27 -15.26 -24.13
CA PHE A 58 -20.25 -15.16 -22.66
C PHE A 58 -21.22 -16.11 -21.96
N GLU A 59 -22.49 -16.11 -22.39
CA GLU A 59 -23.54 -16.96 -21.81
C GLU A 59 -23.27 -18.45 -22.07
N THR A 60 -22.77 -18.80 -23.26
CA THR A 60 -22.40 -20.18 -23.61
C THR A 60 -21.29 -20.70 -22.69
N CYS A 61 -20.26 -19.88 -22.43
CA CYS A 61 -19.20 -20.23 -21.50
C CYS A 61 -19.71 -20.41 -20.06
N LEU A 62 -20.67 -19.60 -19.61
CA LEU A 62 -21.29 -19.77 -18.29
C LEU A 62 -22.14 -21.04 -18.20
N LYS A 63 -22.87 -21.40 -19.27
CA LYS A 63 -23.62 -22.66 -19.36
C LYS A 63 -22.70 -23.88 -19.32
N LEU A 64 -21.58 -23.85 -20.06
CA LEU A 64 -20.55 -24.88 -20.00
C LEU A 64 -19.93 -24.99 -18.60
N LEU A 65 -19.68 -23.86 -17.95
CA LEU A 65 -19.18 -23.83 -16.57
C LEU A 65 -20.19 -24.48 -15.62
N ALA A 66 -21.48 -24.16 -15.76
CA ALA A 66 -22.54 -24.79 -14.97
C ALA A 66 -22.62 -26.31 -15.22
N GLN A 67 -22.52 -26.75 -16.47
CA GLN A 67 -22.46 -28.19 -16.80
C GLN A 67 -21.29 -28.88 -16.11
N LEU A 68 -20.08 -28.32 -16.15
CA LEU A 68 -18.91 -28.87 -15.46
C LEU A 68 -19.06 -28.83 -13.93
N LEU A 69 -19.75 -27.83 -13.38
CA LEU A 69 -19.99 -27.72 -11.94
C LEU A 69 -21.02 -28.72 -11.45
N PHE A 70 -22.03 -29.08 -12.23
CA PHE A 70 -23.14 -29.95 -11.81
C PHE A 70 -23.14 -31.34 -12.44
N GLY A 71 -22.27 -31.62 -13.41
CA GLY A 71 -22.13 -32.95 -14.02
C GLY A 71 -21.41 -33.97 -13.12
N ASP A 72 -21.71 -35.25 -13.35
CA ASP A 72 -21.24 -36.41 -12.56
C ASP A 72 -20.25 -37.32 -13.30
N ASN A 73 -19.84 -36.99 -14.53
CA ASN A 73 -19.33 -38.00 -15.47
C ASN A 73 -17.80 -38.01 -15.70
N ASP A 74 -17.03 -37.05 -15.18
CA ASP A 74 -15.58 -36.98 -15.44
C ASP A 74 -14.75 -37.44 -14.25
N SER A 75 -13.55 -37.99 -14.52
CA SER A 75 -12.54 -38.15 -13.48
C SER A 75 -12.30 -36.81 -12.78
N ASP A 76 -12.18 -36.83 -11.44
CA ASP A 76 -12.02 -35.60 -10.67
C ASP A 76 -10.93 -34.69 -11.27
N LEU A 77 -9.79 -35.24 -11.67
CA LEU A 77 -8.69 -34.43 -12.21
C LEU A 77 -9.02 -33.73 -13.54
N GLN A 78 -9.64 -34.42 -14.50
CA GLN A 78 -10.00 -33.86 -15.81
C GLN A 78 -11.09 -32.79 -15.68
N ARG A 79 -12.05 -33.02 -14.77
CA ARG A 79 -13.07 -32.03 -14.42
C ARG A 79 -12.43 -30.76 -13.86
N HIS A 80 -11.47 -30.90 -12.94
CA HIS A 80 -10.80 -29.75 -12.33
C HIS A 80 -9.97 -28.96 -13.34
N ASP A 81 -9.26 -29.65 -14.24
CA ASP A 81 -8.54 -29.00 -15.33
C ASP A 81 -9.50 -28.18 -16.21
N SER A 82 -10.60 -28.80 -16.63
CA SER A 82 -11.61 -28.15 -17.48
C SER A 82 -12.23 -26.93 -16.79
N LEU A 83 -12.58 -27.06 -15.50
CA LEU A 83 -13.12 -25.96 -14.69
C LEU A 83 -12.13 -24.80 -14.55
N VAL A 84 -10.87 -25.10 -14.23
CA VAL A 84 -9.82 -24.09 -14.04
C VAL A 84 -9.48 -23.40 -15.37
N THR A 85 -9.40 -24.15 -16.46
CA THR A 85 -9.12 -23.64 -17.80
C THR A 85 -10.27 -22.76 -18.31
N LEU A 86 -11.52 -23.23 -18.22
CA LEU A 86 -12.69 -22.45 -18.62
C LEU A 86 -12.87 -21.20 -17.76
N SER A 87 -12.60 -21.28 -16.46
CA SER A 87 -12.69 -20.12 -15.57
C SER A 87 -11.65 -19.06 -15.90
N ASN A 88 -10.43 -19.47 -16.27
CA ASN A 88 -9.41 -18.56 -16.77
C ASN A 88 -9.85 -17.87 -18.06
N ALA A 89 -10.37 -18.62 -19.04
CA ALA A 89 -10.88 -18.05 -20.28
C ALA A 89 -12.03 -17.07 -20.04
N LEU A 90 -13.00 -17.43 -19.19
CA LEU A 90 -14.11 -16.54 -18.79
C LEU A 90 -13.61 -15.25 -18.14
N TYR A 91 -12.62 -15.34 -17.26
CA TYR A 91 -12.09 -14.18 -16.56
C TYR A 91 -11.27 -13.26 -17.47
N ARG A 92 -10.51 -13.82 -18.42
CA ARG A 92 -9.65 -13.04 -19.33
C ARG A 92 -10.38 -12.46 -20.53
N ASN A 93 -11.36 -13.16 -21.07
CA ASN A 93 -12.00 -12.79 -22.34
C ASN A 93 -13.24 -11.91 -22.15
N PHE A 94 -13.80 -11.82 -20.94
CA PHE A 94 -15.01 -11.05 -20.69
C PHE A 94 -14.80 -9.94 -19.65
N PRO A 95 -15.14 -8.68 -19.98
CA PRO A 95 -15.00 -7.56 -19.08
C PRO A 95 -15.98 -7.63 -17.90
N ALA A 96 -15.69 -6.86 -16.84
CA ALA A 96 -16.42 -6.94 -15.58
C ALA A 96 -17.88 -6.49 -15.69
N ASP A 97 -18.19 -5.59 -16.62
CA ASP A 97 -19.53 -5.10 -16.96
C ASP A 97 -20.47 -6.22 -17.42
N LYS A 98 -19.98 -7.19 -18.21
CA LYS A 98 -20.77 -8.36 -18.63
C LYS A 98 -21.26 -9.20 -17.44
N PHE A 99 -20.41 -9.35 -16.43
CA PHE A 99 -20.82 -10.01 -15.19
C PHE A 99 -21.74 -9.12 -14.36
N GLN A 100 -21.51 -7.82 -14.31
CA GLN A 100 -22.38 -6.87 -13.58
C GLN A 100 -23.79 -6.80 -14.18
N ALA A 101 -23.93 -7.00 -15.49
CA ALA A 101 -25.22 -7.09 -16.18
C ALA A 101 -26.09 -8.26 -15.67
N LEU A 102 -25.49 -9.27 -15.02
CA LEU A 102 -26.21 -10.36 -14.34
C LEU A 102 -26.77 -9.95 -12.96
N GLY A 103 -26.59 -8.69 -12.54
CA GLY A 103 -27.05 -8.15 -11.27
C GLY A 103 -26.04 -8.30 -10.12
N PRO A 104 -26.47 -8.06 -8.85
CA PRO A 104 -25.58 -8.01 -7.69
C PRO A 104 -24.74 -9.30 -7.49
N GLN A 105 -25.32 -10.46 -7.80
CA GLN A 105 -24.65 -11.76 -7.70
C GLN A 105 -23.56 -11.96 -8.76
N GLY A 106 -23.63 -11.24 -9.89
CA GLY A 106 -22.66 -11.34 -10.96
C GLY A 106 -21.24 -10.92 -10.55
N LYS A 107 -21.13 -9.95 -9.64
CA LYS A 107 -19.84 -9.54 -9.05
C LYS A 107 -19.19 -10.68 -8.25
N PHE A 108 -19.98 -11.39 -7.45
CA PHE A 108 -19.51 -12.55 -6.69
C PHE A 108 -19.15 -13.72 -7.62
N LEU A 109 -19.95 -13.94 -8.66
CA LEU A 109 -19.67 -14.94 -9.68
C LEU A 109 -18.32 -14.70 -10.37
N ARG A 110 -18.08 -13.47 -10.85
CA ARG A 110 -16.80 -13.10 -11.47
C ARG A 110 -15.62 -13.34 -10.53
N ARG A 111 -15.78 -13.03 -9.25
CA ARG A 111 -14.76 -13.23 -8.23
C ARG A 111 -14.39 -14.70 -8.08
N GLU A 112 -15.37 -15.58 -7.88
CA GLU A 112 -15.09 -17.00 -7.68
C GLU A 112 -14.55 -17.67 -8.95
N ILE A 113 -15.04 -17.27 -10.13
CA ILE A 113 -14.45 -17.66 -11.42
C ILE A 113 -12.99 -17.21 -11.51
N GLY A 114 -12.69 -15.96 -11.17
CA GLY A 114 -11.34 -15.45 -11.11
C GLY A 114 -10.46 -16.25 -10.14
N PHE A 115 -10.97 -16.57 -8.95
CA PHE A 115 -10.27 -17.40 -7.98
C PHE A 115 -9.84 -18.74 -8.59
N LEU A 116 -10.77 -19.43 -9.27
CA LEU A 116 -10.51 -20.73 -9.88
C LEU A 116 -9.55 -20.62 -11.08
N GLY A 117 -9.74 -19.61 -11.93
CA GLY A 117 -8.90 -19.35 -13.11
C GLY A 117 -7.46 -18.93 -12.77
N ARG A 118 -7.22 -18.33 -11.60
CA ARG A 118 -5.88 -17.89 -11.18
C ARG A 118 -4.85 -19.02 -11.19
N LEU A 119 -5.22 -20.26 -10.87
CA LEU A 119 -4.27 -21.37 -10.90
C LEU A 119 -3.69 -21.57 -12.32
N ARG A 120 -4.54 -21.48 -13.36
CA ARG A 120 -4.09 -21.56 -14.76
C ARG A 120 -3.22 -20.37 -15.13
N THR A 121 -3.60 -19.16 -14.72
CA THR A 121 -2.83 -17.95 -14.99
C THR A 121 -1.45 -18.01 -14.34
N SER A 122 -1.37 -18.33 -13.05
CA SER A 122 -0.10 -18.49 -12.34
C SER A 122 0.77 -19.56 -12.95
N PHE A 123 0.19 -20.68 -13.39
CA PHE A 123 0.94 -21.70 -14.11
C PHE A 123 1.49 -21.15 -15.44
N LYS A 124 0.65 -20.55 -16.30
CA LYS A 124 1.10 -19.95 -17.57
C LYS A 124 2.22 -18.91 -17.37
N VAL A 125 2.10 -18.06 -16.34
CA VAL A 125 3.14 -17.07 -15.98
C VAL A 125 4.44 -17.77 -15.56
N LEU A 126 4.35 -18.81 -14.73
CA LEU A 126 5.52 -19.58 -14.33
C LEU A 126 6.21 -20.24 -15.52
N VAL A 127 5.45 -20.82 -16.45
CA VAL A 127 5.98 -21.41 -17.68
C VAL A 127 6.70 -20.34 -18.52
N ALA A 128 6.04 -19.21 -18.74
CA ALA A 128 6.61 -18.11 -19.53
C ALA A 128 7.91 -17.59 -18.90
N ALA A 129 7.90 -17.32 -17.59
CA ALA A 129 9.08 -16.86 -16.87
C ALA A 129 10.22 -17.90 -16.92
N ALA A 130 9.92 -19.17 -16.67
CA ALA A 130 10.92 -20.24 -16.67
C ALA A 130 11.54 -20.49 -18.06
N THR A 131 10.81 -20.17 -19.13
CA THR A 131 11.30 -20.34 -20.51
C THR A 131 12.02 -19.12 -21.07
N GLN A 132 11.83 -17.94 -20.47
CA GLN A 132 12.37 -16.67 -20.95
C GLN A 132 13.57 -16.16 -20.14
N LEU A 133 13.64 -16.49 -18.85
CA LEU A 133 14.67 -15.98 -17.95
C LEU A 133 15.86 -16.94 -17.87
N SER A 134 17.05 -16.46 -18.28
CA SER A 134 18.31 -17.18 -18.11
C SER A 134 18.55 -17.49 -16.62
N GLY A 135 18.75 -18.76 -16.27
CA GLY A 135 18.91 -19.22 -14.88
C GLY A 135 17.70 -19.99 -14.31
N PHE A 136 16.62 -20.14 -15.07
CA PHE A 136 15.50 -21.05 -14.76
C PHE A 136 15.58 -22.38 -15.53
N ASP A 137 16.67 -22.62 -16.25
CA ASP A 137 16.86 -23.79 -17.12
C ASP A 137 16.77 -25.13 -16.36
N ASP A 138 17.13 -25.13 -15.07
CA ASP A 138 17.07 -26.29 -14.15
C ASP A 138 15.97 -26.14 -13.07
N LEU A 139 14.83 -25.52 -13.41
CA LEU A 139 13.74 -25.33 -12.45
C LEU A 139 13.11 -26.67 -12.01
N SER A 140 13.29 -27.03 -10.73
CA SER A 140 12.57 -28.13 -10.07
C SER A 140 11.41 -27.61 -9.21
N LEU A 141 10.21 -28.20 -9.36
CA LEU A 141 9.07 -27.89 -8.50
C LEU A 141 8.70 -29.10 -7.63
N ILE A 142 8.76 -28.90 -6.31
CA ILE A 142 8.45 -29.93 -5.32
C ILE A 142 7.22 -29.48 -4.52
N PRO A 143 6.06 -30.15 -4.65
CA PRO A 143 4.88 -29.82 -3.87
C PRO A 143 5.04 -30.21 -2.41
N VAL A 144 5.11 -29.22 -1.52
CA VAL A 144 5.13 -29.47 -0.07
C VAL A 144 3.70 -29.61 0.45
N VAL A 145 3.30 -30.85 0.77
CA VAL A 145 1.96 -31.13 1.30
C VAL A 145 1.81 -30.51 2.69
N LYS A 146 0.74 -29.73 2.90
CA LYS A 146 0.46 -29.14 4.21
C LYS A 146 0.26 -30.27 5.24
N PRO A 147 1.06 -30.31 6.31
CA PRO A 147 0.96 -31.36 7.31
C PRO A 147 -0.42 -31.32 7.97
N LYS A 148 -0.99 -32.51 8.22
CA LYS A 148 -2.26 -32.64 8.94
C LYS A 148 -2.07 -32.15 10.38
N ILE A 149 -2.64 -31.00 10.70
CA ILE A 149 -2.70 -30.52 12.08
C ILE A 149 -3.84 -31.28 12.78
N ARG A 150 -3.61 -31.83 13.98
CA ARG A 150 -4.69 -32.41 14.80
C ARG A 150 -5.78 -31.34 15.02
N LYS A 151 -7.04 -31.71 14.77
CA LYS A 151 -8.19 -30.79 14.95
C LYS A 151 -8.25 -30.25 16.38
N LYS A 152 -8.69 -28.98 16.49
CA LYS A 152 -9.05 -28.21 17.70
C LYS A 152 -8.76 -28.90 19.03
N LEU A 153 -7.67 -28.50 19.69
CA LEU A 153 -7.63 -28.53 21.15
C LEU A 153 -8.34 -27.26 21.62
N TYR A 154 -9.49 -27.43 22.30
CA TYR A 154 -10.12 -26.34 23.03
C TYR A 154 -9.15 -25.80 24.10
N CYS A 155 -9.47 -24.64 24.68
CA CYS A 155 -8.72 -23.87 25.69
C CYS A 155 -8.21 -24.64 26.95
N GLN A 156 -8.20 -25.98 26.94
CA GLN A 156 -7.84 -26.86 28.05
C GLN A 156 -6.33 -27.11 28.20
N GLU A 157 -5.52 -26.97 27.15
CA GLU A 157 -4.09 -27.33 27.26
C GLU A 157 -3.29 -26.30 28.07
N TRP A 158 -3.54 -25.01 27.81
CA TRP A 158 -2.88 -23.88 28.47
C TRP A 158 -3.86 -23.14 29.38
N SER A 159 -3.46 -22.94 30.64
CA SER A 159 -4.14 -22.04 31.58
C SER A 159 -3.26 -20.80 31.83
N PRO A 160 -3.82 -19.70 32.38
CA PRO A 160 -3.02 -18.57 32.84
C PRO A 160 -1.88 -18.99 33.76
N ALA A 161 -2.15 -19.91 34.69
CA ALA A 161 -1.15 -20.43 35.63
C ALA A 161 -0.02 -21.21 34.92
N LYS A 162 -0.36 -22.09 33.96
CA LYS A 162 0.66 -22.81 33.16
C LYS A 162 1.49 -21.84 32.31
N THR A 163 0.85 -20.80 31.76
CA THR A 163 1.52 -19.79 30.92
C THR A 163 2.48 -18.93 31.74
N PHE A 164 2.09 -18.47 32.92
CA PHE A 164 2.97 -17.71 33.79
C PHE A 164 4.11 -18.57 34.32
N ARG A 165 3.83 -19.83 34.69
CA ARG A 165 4.87 -20.81 35.05
C ARG A 165 5.86 -21.04 33.92
N SER A 166 5.41 -21.10 32.66
CA SER A 166 6.32 -21.23 31.51
C SER A 166 7.12 -19.97 31.23
N LEU A 167 6.78 -18.82 31.83
CA LEU A 167 7.61 -17.62 31.84
C LEU A 167 8.54 -17.54 33.07
N ASN A 168 8.50 -18.55 33.95
CA ASN A 168 9.14 -18.55 35.27
C ASN A 168 8.65 -17.38 36.16
N ILE A 169 7.36 -17.05 36.09
CA ILE A 169 6.72 -16.00 36.88
C ILE A 169 5.52 -16.60 37.62
N GLU A 170 5.29 -16.17 38.85
CA GLU A 170 4.08 -16.53 39.59
C GLU A 170 2.87 -15.70 39.13
N LEU A 171 1.70 -16.33 38.99
CA LEU A 171 0.47 -15.64 38.58
C LEU A 171 -0.08 -14.76 39.72
N SER A 172 0.28 -13.49 39.71
CA SER A 172 -0.19 -12.44 40.63
C SER A 172 -0.68 -11.19 39.88
N ASP A 173 -1.46 -10.33 40.54
CA ASP A 173 -1.90 -9.06 39.96
C ASP A 173 -0.72 -8.16 39.58
N ALA A 174 0.35 -8.16 40.39
CA ALA A 174 1.57 -7.41 40.10
C ALA A 174 2.26 -7.91 38.81
N ALA A 175 2.38 -9.23 38.65
CA ALA A 175 2.97 -9.83 37.46
C ALA A 175 2.13 -9.57 36.20
N VAL A 176 0.80 -9.73 36.30
CA VAL A 176 -0.12 -9.44 35.20
C VAL A 176 -0.07 -7.96 34.83
N GLY A 177 -0.06 -7.08 35.82
CA GLY A 177 0.04 -5.64 35.61
C GLY A 177 1.32 -5.24 34.90
N LYS A 178 2.46 -5.82 35.30
CA LYS A 178 3.76 -5.56 34.67
C LYS A 178 3.83 -6.02 33.20
N LEU A 179 3.22 -7.16 32.87
CA LEU A 179 3.27 -7.73 31.53
C LEU A 179 2.25 -7.13 30.56
N MET A 180 1.04 -6.82 31.04
CA MET A 180 -0.11 -6.54 30.18
C MET A 180 -0.54 -5.06 30.17
N ASN A 181 -0.18 -4.27 31.20
CA ASN A 181 -0.58 -2.86 31.23
C ASN A 181 0.38 -2.00 30.41
N SER A 182 -0.17 -1.29 29.43
CA SER A 182 0.52 -0.21 28.73
C SER A 182 0.19 1.12 29.40
N PRO A 183 1.15 2.07 29.54
CA PRO A 183 0.88 3.41 30.07
C PRO A 183 -0.19 4.17 29.26
N ASN A 184 -0.45 3.77 28.02
CA ASN A 184 -1.44 4.39 27.14
C ASN A 184 -2.81 3.69 27.11
N SER A 185 -2.98 2.59 27.85
CA SER A 185 -4.25 1.85 27.89
C SER A 185 -5.16 2.36 29.01
N LYS A 186 -6.42 2.69 28.66
CA LYS A 186 -7.47 3.04 29.65
C LYS A 186 -7.91 1.84 30.50
N ALA A 187 -7.69 0.61 30.02
CA ALA A 187 -8.08 -0.61 30.72
C ALA A 187 -6.89 -1.20 31.48
N LYS A 188 -7.06 -1.40 32.80
CA LYS A 188 -6.11 -2.14 33.65
C LYS A 188 -6.40 -3.64 33.59
N TRP A 189 -5.35 -4.43 33.47
CA TRP A 189 -5.36 -5.89 33.58
C TRP A 189 -5.09 -6.33 35.01
N THR A 190 -5.91 -7.26 35.49
CA THR A 190 -5.78 -7.96 36.77
C THR A 190 -5.74 -9.47 36.52
N LYS A 191 -5.28 -10.24 37.49
CA LYS A 191 -5.30 -11.71 37.48
C LYS A 191 -6.69 -12.25 37.18
N ASN A 192 -7.73 -11.74 37.85
CA ASN A 192 -9.10 -12.19 37.63
C ASN A 192 -9.59 -11.87 36.22
N LYS A 193 -9.30 -10.66 35.71
CA LYS A 193 -9.65 -10.28 34.34
C LYS A 193 -8.91 -11.14 33.31
N LEU A 194 -7.63 -11.42 33.53
CA LEU A 194 -6.86 -12.30 32.66
C LEU A 194 -7.43 -13.72 32.66
N ILE A 195 -7.81 -14.26 33.82
CA ILE A 195 -8.41 -15.61 33.92
C ILE A 195 -9.71 -15.69 33.11
N ILE A 196 -10.59 -14.68 33.24
CA ILE A 196 -11.87 -14.61 32.52
C ILE A 196 -11.64 -14.49 31.01
N ASP A 197 -10.74 -13.59 30.61
CA ASP A 197 -10.52 -13.26 29.20
C ASP A 197 -9.49 -14.19 28.51
N PHE A 198 -8.85 -15.11 29.23
CA PHE A 198 -7.72 -15.90 28.70
C PHE A 198 -8.09 -16.68 27.44
N CYS A 199 -9.27 -17.30 27.42
CA CYS A 199 -9.74 -18.04 26.24
C CYS A 199 -10.12 -17.13 25.07
N ARG A 200 -10.43 -15.85 25.33
CA ARG A 200 -10.65 -14.85 24.27
C ARG A 200 -9.34 -14.31 23.72
N LEU A 201 -8.31 -14.22 24.57
CA LEU A 201 -6.96 -13.80 24.19
C LEU A 201 -6.17 -14.92 23.49
N SER A 202 -6.46 -16.18 23.81
CA SER A 202 -5.82 -17.31 23.15
C SER A 202 -6.41 -17.50 21.76
N SER A 203 -5.54 -17.75 20.79
CA SER A 203 -6.00 -17.98 19.45
C SER A 203 -6.70 -19.33 19.33
N PRO A 204 -7.88 -19.40 18.68
CA PRO A 204 -8.53 -20.67 18.41
C PRO A 204 -7.80 -21.50 17.34
N THR A 205 -6.84 -20.91 16.62
CA THR A 205 -6.11 -21.57 15.54
C THR A 205 -4.64 -21.74 15.85
N ARG A 206 -4.12 -22.91 15.48
CA ARG A 206 -2.69 -23.19 15.39
C ARG A 206 -2.31 -23.24 13.92
N GLU A 207 -1.28 -22.50 13.52
CA GLU A 207 -0.83 -22.49 12.14
C GLU A 207 0.66 -22.76 12.06
N VAL A 208 1.01 -23.73 11.22
CA VAL A 208 2.38 -23.95 10.78
C VAL A 208 2.65 -22.97 9.65
N HIS A 209 3.60 -22.06 9.83
CA HIS A 209 3.97 -21.10 8.80
C HIS A 209 4.75 -21.78 7.67
N ALA A 210 4.77 -21.19 6.48
CA ALA A 210 5.41 -21.78 5.31
C ALA A 210 6.91 -22.06 5.53
N GLU A 211 7.61 -21.16 6.22
CA GLU A 211 9.03 -21.32 6.53
C GLU A 211 9.29 -22.55 7.42
N ALA A 212 8.44 -22.78 8.42
CA ALA A 212 8.54 -23.97 9.27
C ALA A 212 8.19 -25.26 8.51
N GLN A 213 7.22 -25.20 7.58
CA GLN A 213 6.91 -26.32 6.70
C GLN A 213 8.08 -26.67 5.78
N LEU A 214 8.74 -25.66 5.20
CA LEU A 214 9.90 -25.85 4.34
C LEU A 214 11.06 -26.53 5.08
N ILE A 215 11.39 -26.06 6.28
CA ILE A 215 12.46 -26.69 7.08
C ILE A 215 12.13 -28.14 7.42
N ALA A 216 10.90 -28.42 7.89
CA ALA A 216 10.52 -29.78 8.21
C ALA A 216 10.55 -30.68 6.96
N PHE A 217 10.10 -30.17 5.82
CA PHE A 217 10.19 -30.87 4.55
C PHE A 217 11.64 -31.15 4.16
N THR A 218 12.54 -30.18 4.30
CA THR A 218 13.96 -30.33 4.01
C THR A 218 14.64 -31.38 4.89
N LEU A 219 14.29 -31.41 6.17
CA LEU A 219 14.81 -32.41 7.09
C LEU A 219 14.25 -33.81 6.81
N SER A 220 12.98 -33.93 6.41
CA SER A 220 12.37 -35.23 6.07
C SER A 220 12.85 -35.80 4.74
N ASN A 221 13.28 -34.96 3.79
CA ASN A 221 13.58 -35.37 2.42
C ASN A 221 14.91 -34.77 1.94
N PRO A 222 16.04 -35.10 2.59
CA PRO A 222 17.33 -34.53 2.25
C PRO A 222 17.76 -34.87 0.81
N ASP A 223 17.40 -36.08 0.35
CA ASP A 223 17.78 -36.58 -0.99
C ASP A 223 16.91 -36.01 -2.11
N GLU A 224 15.64 -35.64 -1.83
CA GLU A 224 14.73 -35.05 -2.83
C GLU A 224 15.09 -33.60 -3.16
N ILE A 225 15.93 -32.98 -2.35
CA ILE A 225 16.28 -31.58 -2.45
C ILE A 225 17.63 -31.41 -3.14
N ALA A 226 17.59 -30.85 -4.36
CA ALA A 226 18.74 -30.36 -5.11
C ALA A 226 19.92 -31.36 -5.22
N ASN A 227 19.64 -32.65 -5.41
CA ASN A 227 20.65 -33.73 -5.46
C ASN A 227 21.59 -33.74 -4.23
N GLY A 228 21.05 -33.44 -3.04
CA GLY A 228 21.81 -33.38 -1.79
C GLY A 228 22.47 -32.02 -1.50
N LYS A 229 22.19 -30.97 -2.29
CA LYS A 229 22.67 -29.60 -2.00
C LYS A 229 21.71 -28.86 -1.07
N ARG A 230 22.26 -28.20 -0.05
CA ARG A 230 21.50 -27.36 0.89
C ARG A 230 21.07 -26.07 0.18
N PHE A 231 19.81 -25.67 0.32
CA PHE A 231 19.36 -24.35 -0.15
C PHE A 231 19.98 -23.26 0.74
N ASP A 232 20.62 -22.25 0.14
CA ASP A 232 21.21 -21.15 0.91
C ASP A 232 20.22 -20.00 1.18
N TYR A 233 19.00 -20.12 0.68
CA TYR A 233 18.02 -19.04 0.73
C TYR A 233 16.58 -19.56 0.84
N ILE A 234 15.87 -19.06 1.85
CA ILE A 234 14.41 -19.19 2.00
C ILE A 234 13.81 -17.79 1.86
N GLY A 235 13.05 -17.58 0.80
CA GLY A 235 12.33 -16.33 0.60
C GLY A 235 11.10 -16.50 -0.28
N CYS A 236 10.08 -15.72 0.03
CA CYS A 236 8.99 -15.43 -0.87
C CYS A 236 9.06 -13.95 -1.28
N SER A 237 8.09 -13.46 -2.05
CA SER A 237 7.95 -12.03 -2.35
C SER A 237 7.75 -11.15 -1.10
N ARG A 238 7.55 -11.74 0.09
CA ARG A 238 7.36 -11.03 1.38
C ARG A 238 8.50 -11.28 2.36
N TYR A 239 8.67 -10.35 3.30
CA TYR A 239 9.49 -10.60 4.49
C TYR A 239 8.86 -11.69 5.36
N ILE A 240 9.67 -12.40 6.13
CA ILE A 240 9.19 -13.46 7.04
C ILE A 240 8.77 -12.89 8.40
N CYS A 241 7.92 -13.62 9.12
CA CYS A 241 7.45 -13.21 10.44
C CYS A 241 8.56 -13.24 11.50
N LEU A 242 8.34 -12.55 12.63
CA LEU A 242 9.36 -12.46 13.68
C LEU A 242 9.70 -13.84 14.26
N GLN A 243 8.70 -14.70 14.46
CA GLN A 243 8.91 -16.07 14.97
C GLN A 243 9.66 -16.94 13.96
N CYS A 244 9.27 -16.93 12.69
CA CYS A 244 9.99 -17.62 11.61
C CYS A 244 11.42 -17.13 11.46
N SER A 245 11.66 -15.81 11.56
CA SER A 245 13.02 -15.26 11.50
C SER A 245 13.91 -15.76 12.62
N LYS A 246 13.37 -15.92 13.83
CA LYS A 246 14.12 -16.49 14.96
C LYS A 246 14.33 -17.99 14.83
N PHE A 247 13.31 -18.68 14.33
CA PHE A 247 13.38 -20.11 14.06
C PHE A 247 14.47 -20.43 13.01
N LEU A 248 14.44 -19.75 11.86
CA LEU A 248 15.38 -19.99 10.75
C LEU A 248 16.84 -19.70 11.10
N ARG A 249 17.12 -18.82 12.07
CA ARG A 249 18.50 -18.57 12.55
C ARG A 249 19.15 -19.77 13.22
N CYS A 250 18.37 -20.77 13.63
CA CYS A 250 18.90 -22.00 14.22
C CYS A 250 19.48 -22.95 13.17
N PHE A 251 19.28 -22.65 11.87
CA PHE A 251 19.74 -23.48 10.76
C PHE A 251 20.84 -22.71 10.00
N PRO A 252 22.12 -23.03 10.23
CA PRO A 252 23.23 -22.30 9.63
C PRO A 252 23.25 -22.46 8.10
N GLY A 253 23.68 -21.41 7.40
CA GLY A 253 23.72 -21.34 5.94
C GLY A 253 22.43 -20.80 5.29
N LEU A 254 21.31 -20.76 6.01
CA LEU A 254 20.06 -20.22 5.47
C LEU A 254 20.01 -18.69 5.52
N ARG A 255 19.87 -18.08 4.35
CA ARG A 255 19.59 -16.65 4.20
C ARG A 255 18.10 -16.44 3.94
N THR A 256 17.62 -15.24 4.28
CA THR A 256 16.24 -14.82 4.02
C THR A 256 16.24 -13.37 3.61
N ARG A 257 15.20 -12.91 2.90
CA ARG A 257 15.09 -11.51 2.46
C ARG A 257 15.16 -10.51 3.63
N GLY A 258 14.62 -10.90 4.78
CA GLY A 258 14.46 -10.04 5.94
C GLY A 258 13.20 -10.36 6.73
N CYS A 259 12.98 -9.64 7.82
CA CYS A 259 11.90 -9.88 8.78
C CYS A 259 11.05 -8.62 8.97
N HIS A 260 9.73 -8.74 8.83
CA HIS A 260 8.82 -7.59 9.00
C HIS A 260 8.53 -7.25 10.48
N GLY A 261 8.91 -8.12 11.40
CA GLY A 261 8.86 -7.86 12.85
C GLY A 261 7.51 -8.10 13.50
N LYS A 262 6.48 -8.53 12.76
CA LYS A 262 5.17 -8.82 13.36
C LYS A 262 5.12 -10.19 14.04
N LEU A 263 4.28 -10.24 15.06
CA LEU A 263 3.77 -11.45 15.69
C LEU A 263 2.30 -11.58 15.29
N TYR A 264 1.92 -12.72 14.73
CA TYR A 264 0.53 -12.93 14.32
C TYR A 264 -0.34 -13.36 15.50
N ASN A 265 -1.64 -13.10 15.39
CA ASN A 265 -2.62 -13.43 16.43
C ASN A 265 -2.94 -14.93 16.49
N HIS A 266 -2.48 -15.73 15.53
CA HIS A 266 -2.58 -17.20 15.59
C HIS A 266 -1.43 -17.83 16.35
N SER A 267 -1.69 -19.00 16.92
CA SER A 267 -0.67 -19.76 17.63
C SER A 267 0.31 -20.34 16.61
N TRP A 268 1.49 -19.73 16.48
CA TRP A 268 2.60 -20.29 15.70
C TRP A 268 2.97 -21.68 16.23
N THR A 269 3.10 -22.64 15.33
CA THR A 269 3.43 -24.02 15.69
C THR A 269 4.31 -24.68 14.65
N LEU A 270 4.85 -25.84 15.01
CA LEU A 270 5.66 -26.69 14.13
C LEU A 270 4.82 -27.86 13.61
N PRO A 271 5.18 -28.42 12.45
CA PRO A 271 4.53 -29.62 11.95
C PRO A 271 4.83 -30.82 12.87
N LEU A 272 3.94 -31.83 12.84
CA LEU A 272 4.17 -33.07 13.57
C LEU A 272 5.39 -33.77 12.96
N GLY A 273 6.34 -34.16 13.81
CA GLY A 273 7.58 -34.82 13.39
C GLY A 273 7.42 -36.32 13.11
N ASP A 274 6.20 -36.82 12.93
CA ASP A 274 5.93 -38.25 12.75
C ASP A 274 6.69 -38.87 11.55
N SER A 275 7.08 -38.02 10.57
CA SER A 275 7.88 -38.38 9.40
C SER A 275 9.38 -38.04 9.49
N LEU A 276 9.87 -37.66 10.68
CA LEU A 276 11.27 -37.26 10.89
C LEU A 276 12.00 -38.31 11.74
N GLY A 277 13.28 -38.52 11.45
CA GLY A 277 14.16 -39.30 12.31
C GLY A 277 14.42 -38.60 13.64
N LYS A 278 15.02 -39.33 14.59
CA LYS A 278 15.23 -38.82 15.96
C LYS A 278 16.13 -37.57 15.97
N GLU A 279 17.13 -37.52 15.10
CA GLU A 279 18.08 -36.41 15.02
C GLU A 279 17.40 -35.16 14.47
N GLU A 280 16.63 -35.29 13.40
CA GLU A 280 15.90 -34.18 12.77
C GLU A 280 14.79 -33.64 13.68
N GLN A 281 14.09 -34.52 14.41
CA GLN A 281 13.14 -34.11 15.44
C GLN A 281 13.85 -33.31 16.55
N GLN A 282 15.07 -33.72 16.94
CA GLN A 282 15.85 -33.02 17.94
C GLN A 282 16.32 -31.64 17.45
N GLU A 283 16.64 -31.49 16.16
CA GLU A 283 16.96 -30.19 15.56
C GLU A 283 15.76 -29.23 15.58
N LEU A 284 14.57 -29.69 15.14
CA LEU A 284 13.34 -28.90 15.21
C LEU A 284 13.01 -28.51 16.65
N TYR A 285 13.15 -29.45 17.58
CA TYR A 285 12.91 -29.21 18.99
C TYR A 285 13.89 -28.17 19.57
N ARG A 286 15.18 -28.26 19.22
CA ARG A 286 16.20 -27.28 19.60
C ARG A 286 15.83 -25.89 19.08
N ALA A 287 15.47 -25.77 17.81
CA ALA A 287 15.08 -24.50 17.22
C ALA A 287 13.81 -23.90 17.88
N ALA A 288 12.80 -24.73 18.17
CA ALA A 288 11.61 -24.30 18.90
C ALA A 288 11.93 -23.79 20.31
N ARG A 289 12.86 -24.47 21.01
CA ARG A 289 13.33 -24.04 22.33
C ARG A 289 14.07 -22.71 22.28
N GLU A 290 14.89 -22.47 21.27
CA GLU A 290 15.58 -21.19 21.10
C GLU A 290 14.60 -20.03 20.88
N VAL A 291 13.59 -20.22 20.01
CA VAL A 291 12.51 -19.23 19.83
C VAL A 291 11.79 -18.96 21.14
N THR A 292 11.44 -20.02 21.88
CA THR A 292 10.75 -19.91 23.18
C THR A 292 11.59 -19.18 24.22
N SER A 293 12.88 -19.52 24.32
CA SER A 293 13.84 -18.89 25.23
C SER A 293 13.99 -17.40 24.91
N TRP A 294 14.13 -17.06 23.62
CA TRP A 294 14.18 -15.69 23.16
C TRP A 294 12.90 -14.91 23.50
N MET A 295 11.71 -15.48 23.27
CA MET A 295 10.43 -14.86 23.63
C MET A 295 10.35 -14.60 25.13
N ARG A 296 10.72 -15.58 25.96
CA ARG A 296 10.74 -15.43 27.43
C ARG A 296 11.66 -14.28 27.84
N LYS A 297 12.88 -14.23 27.31
CA LYS A 297 13.84 -13.14 27.59
C LYS A 297 13.29 -11.77 27.19
N LYS A 298 12.56 -11.66 26.09
CA LYS A 298 11.98 -10.40 25.61
C LYS A 298 10.72 -9.96 26.37
N LEU A 299 9.91 -10.92 26.85
CA LEU A 299 8.72 -10.63 27.65
C LEU A 299 9.05 -10.30 29.10
N VAL A 300 10.06 -10.96 29.69
CA VAL A 300 10.42 -10.84 31.11
C VAL A 300 11.60 -9.88 31.35
N GLY A 301 12.42 -9.63 30.33
CA GLY A 301 13.58 -8.73 30.43
C GLY A 301 13.22 -7.25 30.60
N SER A 302 14.23 -6.44 30.91
CA SER A 302 14.12 -4.98 31.12
C SER A 302 13.35 -4.28 29.98
N PRO A 303 12.60 -3.20 30.28
CA PRO A 303 11.74 -2.54 29.32
C PRO A 303 12.50 -2.18 28.05
N ILE A 304 11.96 -2.62 26.90
CA ILE A 304 12.51 -2.30 25.59
C ILE A 304 12.50 -0.78 25.47
N THR A 305 13.69 -0.17 25.56
CA THR A 305 13.88 1.25 25.30
C THR A 305 13.36 1.57 23.91
N SER A 306 12.72 2.73 23.74
CA SER A 306 12.06 3.12 22.47
C SER A 306 13.00 3.10 21.26
N ARG A 307 14.33 3.24 21.47
CA ARG A 307 15.38 3.08 20.46
C ARG A 307 15.51 1.66 19.88
N ASN A 308 15.04 0.63 20.58
CA ASN A 308 15.16 -0.78 20.18
C ASN A 308 13.85 -1.38 19.62
N ARG A 309 12.79 -0.59 19.47
CA ARG A 309 11.59 -1.04 18.75
C ARG A 309 11.92 -1.08 17.26
N LYS A 310 12.05 -2.28 16.70
CA LYS A 310 12.00 -2.43 15.24
C LYS A 310 10.62 -1.96 14.78
N PRO A 311 10.52 -0.96 13.89
CA PRO A 311 9.25 -0.61 13.29
C PRO A 311 8.71 -1.84 12.55
N GLU A 312 7.42 -2.13 12.73
CA GLU A 312 6.75 -3.13 11.93
C GLU A 312 6.82 -2.67 10.47
N VAL A 313 7.47 -3.46 9.62
CA VAL A 313 7.51 -3.18 8.18
C VAL A 313 6.17 -3.61 7.61
N LYS A 314 5.51 -2.74 6.85
CA LYS A 314 4.25 -3.08 6.19
C LYS A 314 4.50 -4.24 5.22
N GLU A 315 3.61 -5.22 5.24
CA GLU A 315 3.62 -6.30 4.25
C GLU A 315 2.91 -5.82 2.99
N SER A 316 3.33 -6.33 1.83
CA SER A 316 2.48 -6.27 0.64
C SER A 316 1.21 -7.06 0.92
N THR A 317 0.07 -6.37 0.97
CA THR A 317 -1.27 -6.93 1.18
C THR A 317 -1.76 -7.79 0.01
N ILE A 318 -0.97 -7.93 -1.06
CA ILE A 318 -1.36 -8.56 -2.33
C ILE A 318 -1.30 -10.08 -2.22
N GLY A 319 -2.17 -10.69 -1.41
CA GLY A 319 -2.25 -12.15 -1.29
C GLY A 319 -3.06 -12.67 -0.11
N ASP A 320 -3.43 -11.79 0.84
CA ASP A 320 -4.73 -12.00 1.49
C ASP A 320 -5.77 -11.51 0.48
N SER A 321 -6.75 -12.35 0.17
CA SER A 321 -7.81 -11.95 -0.76
C SER A 321 -8.49 -10.70 -0.22
N LEU A 322 -8.24 -9.56 -0.87
CA LEU A 322 -8.80 -8.21 -0.61
C LEU A 322 -10.33 -8.13 -0.66
N ILE A 323 -11.01 -9.27 -0.74
CA ILE A 323 -12.45 -9.35 -0.91
C ILE A 323 -13.18 -9.66 0.41
N SER A 324 -12.44 -10.05 1.45
CA SER A 324 -13.02 -10.15 2.80
C SER A 324 -13.15 -8.79 3.50
N MET A 325 -12.63 -7.69 2.93
CA MET A 325 -12.64 -6.36 3.57
C MET A 325 -13.60 -5.33 2.96
N LEU A 326 -14.44 -5.71 1.98
CA LEU A 326 -15.44 -4.82 1.38
C LEU A 326 -16.85 -4.99 1.98
N GLN A 327 -16.94 -5.33 3.27
CA GLN A 327 -18.11 -5.00 4.07
C GLN A 327 -17.77 -3.76 4.88
N ILE A 328 -18.11 -2.59 4.35
CA ILE A 328 -18.68 -1.42 5.06
C ILE A 328 -18.69 -0.25 4.07
N SER A 329 -19.83 0.46 4.07
CA SER A 329 -20.19 1.70 3.37
C SER A 329 -20.57 1.60 1.89
N GLN A 330 -21.81 1.16 1.65
CA GLN A 330 -22.70 1.87 0.73
C GLN A 330 -23.25 3.11 1.45
N GLU A 331 -23.12 4.29 0.85
CA GLU A 331 -24.24 5.21 0.56
C GLU A 331 -23.71 6.59 0.09
N SER A 332 -24.41 7.12 -0.90
CA SER A 332 -24.15 8.33 -1.66
C SER A 332 -24.57 9.62 -0.95
N HIS A 333 -23.79 10.68 -1.17
CA HIS A 333 -24.06 12.13 -1.01
C HIS A 333 -25.29 12.55 -0.17
N PRO A 334 -25.04 13.06 1.05
CA PRO A 334 -24.83 14.49 1.24
C PRO A 334 -23.65 14.74 2.20
N GLN A 335 -22.44 14.97 1.66
CA GLN A 335 -21.21 14.81 2.45
C GLN A 335 -20.13 15.88 2.26
N SER A 336 -20.35 16.92 1.47
CA SER A 336 -19.29 17.91 1.19
C SER A 336 -18.76 18.63 2.45
N HIS A 337 -19.64 18.99 3.40
CA HIS A 337 -19.24 19.65 4.64
C HIS A 337 -18.65 18.66 5.67
N ALA A 338 -19.24 17.47 5.83
CA ALA A 338 -18.79 16.47 6.81
C ALA A 338 -17.47 15.79 6.40
N VAL A 339 -17.26 15.54 5.10
CA VAL A 339 -15.98 15.04 4.56
C VAL A 339 -14.88 16.09 4.67
N SER A 340 -15.21 17.36 4.42
CA SER A 340 -14.26 18.47 4.65
C SER A 340 -13.86 18.57 6.12
N GLU A 341 -14.81 18.48 7.05
CA GLU A 341 -14.52 18.51 8.50
C GLU A 341 -13.73 17.28 8.97
N HIS A 342 -14.03 16.10 8.41
CA HIS A 342 -13.31 14.85 8.68
C HIS A 342 -11.85 14.90 8.20
N LEU A 343 -11.62 15.32 6.95
CA LEU A 343 -10.27 15.49 6.39
C LEU A 343 -9.45 16.57 7.12
N ARG A 344 -10.12 17.66 7.57
CA ARG A 344 -9.52 18.72 8.41
C ARG A 344 -9.06 18.19 9.77
N ARG A 345 -9.84 17.30 10.41
CA ARG A 345 -9.49 16.68 11.70
C ARG A 345 -8.40 15.61 11.55
N GLN A 346 -8.39 14.86 10.46
CA GLN A 346 -7.40 13.79 10.22
C GLN A 346 -5.99 14.37 9.96
N ARG A 347 -5.88 15.45 9.16
CA ARG A 347 -4.59 16.13 8.91
C ARG A 347 -3.99 16.73 10.19
N ALA A 348 -4.79 17.39 11.01
CA ALA A 348 -4.34 17.98 12.28
C ALA A 348 -3.79 16.95 13.30
N GLN A 349 -4.12 15.67 13.15
CA GLN A 349 -3.64 14.58 14.00
C GLN A 349 -2.34 13.94 13.47
N SER A 350 -2.13 13.93 12.15
CA SER A 350 -0.95 13.31 11.51
C SER A 350 0.32 14.16 11.60
N SER A 351 0.22 15.48 11.74
CA SER A 351 1.38 16.39 11.84
C SER A 351 2.27 16.15 13.07
N ASN A 352 1.79 15.42 14.09
CA ASN A 352 2.59 15.05 15.27
C ASN A 352 3.60 13.91 15.01
N GLY A 353 3.46 13.17 13.90
CA GLY A 353 4.29 12.00 13.58
C GLY A 353 5.45 12.26 12.61
N LYS A 354 5.33 13.26 11.72
CA LYS A 354 6.27 13.46 10.61
C LYS A 354 7.57 14.21 10.97
N SER A 355 7.61 14.96 12.08
CA SER A 355 8.80 15.74 12.48
C SER A 355 10.03 14.90 12.91
N ARG A 356 9.92 13.56 12.96
CA ARG A 356 11.03 12.69 13.40
C ARG A 356 11.87 12.08 12.28
N HIS A 357 11.45 12.18 11.03
CA HIS A 357 12.03 11.36 9.95
C HIS A 357 13.08 12.04 9.05
N ASP A 358 13.35 13.34 9.22
CA ASP A 358 14.11 14.12 8.23
C ASP A 358 15.63 14.24 8.49
N ARG A 359 16.23 13.42 9.35
CA ARG A 359 17.70 13.45 9.59
C ARG A 359 18.34 12.09 9.83
N LEU A 360 18.05 11.11 8.97
CA LEU A 360 18.76 9.82 8.99
C LEU A 360 19.27 9.43 7.59
N LEU A 361 19.81 10.42 6.88
CA LEU A 361 20.76 10.22 5.79
C LEU A 361 21.94 11.15 6.08
N ASP A 362 22.86 10.67 6.92
CA ASP A 362 24.30 10.92 6.83
C ASP A 362 25.03 10.21 7.98
N TYR A 363 26.15 9.57 7.62
CA TYR A 363 27.16 8.86 8.44
C TYR A 363 26.90 7.41 8.89
N VAL A 364 27.46 6.51 8.10
CA VAL A 364 28.07 5.24 8.53
C VAL A 364 29.49 5.56 9.00
N GLN A 365 29.82 5.28 10.26
CA GLN A 365 31.17 4.92 10.72
C GLN A 365 31.17 4.35 12.14
N ASP A 366 32.23 3.59 12.42
CA ASP A 366 32.36 2.46 13.35
C ASP A 366 32.52 2.76 14.85
N GLU A 367 32.20 1.70 15.61
CA GLU A 367 32.78 1.12 16.83
C GLU A 367 33.26 1.91 18.08
N GLU A 368 32.84 1.31 19.22
CA GLU A 368 33.56 0.99 20.47
C GLU A 368 33.87 2.01 21.59
N THR A 369 33.44 1.59 22.81
CA THR A 369 34.02 1.84 24.17
C THR A 369 34.02 3.28 24.71
N SER A 370 33.83 3.62 25.99
CA SER A 370 33.81 2.91 27.28
C SER A 370 33.10 3.76 28.36
N ARG A 371 32.82 3.12 29.49
CA ARG A 371 32.26 3.58 30.79
C ARG A 371 32.86 4.89 31.33
N VAL A 372 32.09 5.67 32.10
CA VAL A 372 32.39 6.20 33.47
C VAL A 372 31.06 6.58 34.19
N GLU A 373 31.16 6.55 35.51
CA GLU A 373 30.19 6.45 36.60
C GLU A 373 29.33 7.68 36.94
N ALA A 374 28.44 7.43 37.89
CA ALA A 374 27.45 8.28 38.52
C ALA A 374 27.99 9.59 39.13
N GLN A 375 27.13 10.61 39.16
CA GLN A 375 26.91 11.39 40.38
C GLN A 375 25.51 12.01 40.41
N ASP A 376 25.01 12.03 41.63
CA ASP A 376 23.72 12.44 42.13
C ASP A 376 23.74 13.95 42.38
N GLU A 377 22.88 14.73 41.73
CA GLU A 377 22.51 16.07 42.20
C GLU A 377 21.03 16.34 41.89
N THR A 378 20.28 16.52 42.98
CA THR A 378 18.97 17.15 43.05
C THR A 378 18.92 18.46 42.27
N PHE A 379 18.06 18.54 41.26
CA PHE A 379 17.54 19.81 40.74
C PHE A 379 16.06 19.65 40.39
N GLU A 380 15.23 20.54 40.96
CA GLU A 380 13.89 20.83 40.47
C GLU A 380 14.00 21.38 39.04
N GLU A 381 14.07 20.50 38.04
CA GLU A 381 14.11 20.94 36.66
C GLU A 381 12.68 20.97 36.10
N SER A 382 12.07 22.15 36.19
CA SER A 382 10.95 22.55 35.35
C SER A 382 11.33 22.25 33.90
N THR A 383 10.86 21.11 33.38
CA THR A 383 11.10 20.70 31.99
C THR A 383 10.61 21.80 31.06
N LYS A 384 11.53 22.63 30.58
CA LYS A 384 11.25 23.70 29.63
C LYS A 384 10.72 23.07 28.34
N ALA A 385 9.42 23.15 28.12
CA ALA A 385 8.80 22.67 26.90
C ALA A 385 9.28 23.53 25.70
N LEU A 386 9.42 22.92 24.52
CA LEU A 386 9.87 23.64 23.32
C LEU A 386 8.71 24.39 22.69
N CYS A 387 8.90 25.67 22.37
CA CYS A 387 7.91 26.49 21.69
C CYS A 387 7.40 25.81 20.42
N SER A 388 6.07 25.75 20.27
CA SER A 388 5.40 25.04 19.19
C SER A 388 5.62 25.64 17.79
N THR A 389 6.29 26.78 17.69
CA THR A 389 6.53 27.52 16.44
C THR A 389 8.02 27.62 16.12
N CYS A 390 8.84 28.05 17.08
CA CYS A 390 10.27 28.30 16.85
C CYS A 390 11.19 27.29 17.55
N TRP A 391 10.62 26.31 18.26
CA TRP A 391 11.34 25.22 18.94
C TRP A 391 12.34 25.66 20.01
N LYS A 392 12.32 26.94 20.41
CA LYS A 392 13.12 27.45 21.54
C LYS A 392 12.43 27.09 22.86
N ALA A 393 13.23 26.79 23.89
CA ALA A 393 12.73 26.54 25.24
C ALA A 393 11.80 27.67 25.72
N SER A 394 10.59 27.31 26.16
CA SER A 394 9.57 28.27 26.58
C SER A 394 8.68 27.68 27.66
N THR A 395 8.48 28.44 28.73
CA THR A 395 7.53 28.12 29.81
C THR A 395 6.19 28.86 29.64
N ARG A 396 6.14 29.89 28.78
CA ARG A 396 4.92 30.67 28.53
C ARG A 396 3.89 29.83 27.76
N PRO A 397 2.69 29.58 28.32
CA PRO A 397 1.62 28.87 27.62
C PRO A 397 0.85 29.80 26.68
N CYS A 398 0.00 29.24 25.81
CA CYS A 398 -0.97 30.01 25.03
C CYS A 398 -1.82 30.91 25.95
N SER A 399 -1.93 32.18 25.62
CA SER A 399 -2.67 33.19 26.38
C SER A 399 -4.16 32.86 26.53
N ARG A 400 -4.74 32.17 25.54
CA ARG A 400 -6.18 31.88 25.50
C ARG A 400 -6.55 30.52 26.07
N CYS A 401 -5.98 29.43 25.56
CA CYS A 401 -6.34 28.08 26.02
C CYS A 401 -5.43 27.51 27.11
N ARG A 402 -4.35 28.23 27.48
CA ARG A 402 -3.33 27.80 28.44
C ARG A 402 -2.62 26.48 28.10
N GLN A 403 -2.82 25.94 26.88
CA GLN A 403 -2.14 24.76 26.37
C GLN A 403 -1.03 25.16 25.40
N GLY A 404 0.02 24.34 25.31
CA GLY A 404 1.11 24.53 24.34
C GLY A 404 2.08 25.66 24.70
N PRO A 405 3.40 25.44 24.61
CA PRO A 405 4.41 26.46 24.88
C PRO A 405 4.60 27.43 23.68
N PHE A 406 4.68 28.73 23.96
CA PHE A 406 4.95 29.80 22.99
C PHE A 406 5.87 30.88 23.57
N CYS A 407 6.98 31.19 22.90
CA CYS A 407 7.95 32.16 23.42
C CYS A 407 7.37 33.57 23.62
N ASN A 408 6.49 34.01 22.73
CA ASN A 408 5.91 35.35 22.71
C ASN A 408 4.64 35.39 21.84
N GLU A 409 3.95 36.54 21.83
CA GLU A 409 2.76 36.75 21.01
C GLU A 409 3.02 36.54 19.51
N LYS A 410 4.22 36.80 19.01
CA LYS A 410 4.58 36.57 17.60
C LYS A 410 4.60 35.08 17.26
N CYS A 411 5.15 34.23 18.13
CA CYS A 411 5.10 32.78 17.97
C CYS A 411 3.66 32.26 18.12
N GLU A 412 2.92 32.82 19.06
CA GLU A 412 1.51 32.49 19.29
C GLU A 412 0.63 32.84 18.09
N ARG A 413 0.80 34.01 17.46
CA ARG A 413 0.14 34.35 16.19
C ARG A 413 0.56 33.47 15.02
N LYS A 414 1.74 32.86 15.09
CA LYS A 414 2.23 31.83 14.14
C LYS A 414 1.99 30.41 14.65
N MET A 415 0.99 30.21 15.51
CA MET A 415 0.68 28.88 16.04
C MET A 415 0.32 27.89 14.91
N PRO A 416 0.66 26.60 15.09
CA PRO A 416 0.25 25.54 14.18
C PRO A 416 -1.27 25.48 14.03
N LEU A 417 -1.76 25.11 12.85
CA LEU A 417 -3.20 24.98 12.58
C LEU A 417 -3.88 24.00 13.55
N SER A 418 -3.19 22.92 13.94
CA SER A 418 -3.68 21.94 14.92
C SER A 418 -3.95 22.53 16.31
N HIS A 419 -3.18 23.55 16.70
CA HIS A 419 -3.41 24.29 17.94
C HIS A 419 -4.55 25.30 17.74
N LEU A 420 -4.55 26.05 16.64
CA LEU A 420 -5.58 27.06 16.34
C LEU A 420 -6.99 26.45 16.31
N LEU A 421 -7.15 25.27 15.70
CA LEU A 421 -8.42 24.51 15.65
C LEU A 421 -8.95 24.13 17.05
N LYS A 422 -8.06 23.85 18.01
CA LYS A 422 -8.44 23.46 19.38
C LYS A 422 -8.61 24.67 20.30
N CYS A 423 -7.74 25.67 20.14
CA CYS A 423 -7.72 26.87 20.96
C CYS A 423 -8.87 27.83 20.60
N ASN A 424 -9.38 27.74 19.37
CA ASN A 424 -10.42 28.62 18.81
C ASN A 424 -10.07 30.11 19.01
N MET A 425 -8.80 30.48 18.86
CA MET A 425 -8.32 31.85 19.11
C MET A 425 -8.89 32.88 18.14
N ARG A 426 -9.24 32.44 16.94
CA ARG A 426 -10.02 33.17 15.97
C ARG A 426 -10.66 32.16 15.02
N GLN A 427 -11.59 32.63 14.20
CA GLN A 427 -12.15 31.82 13.13
C GLN A 427 -11.01 31.36 12.20
N VAL A 428 -11.02 30.06 11.88
CA VAL A 428 -10.10 29.47 10.90
C VAL A 428 -10.64 29.76 9.51
N THR A 429 -9.74 30.23 8.65
CA THR A 429 -10.05 30.74 7.30
C THR A 429 -9.31 29.91 6.25
N SER A 430 -9.66 30.07 4.97
CA SER A 430 -8.95 29.39 3.88
C SER A 430 -7.47 29.79 3.80
N ALA A 431 -7.10 31.01 4.22
CA ALA A 431 -5.71 31.44 4.34
C ALA A 431 -4.90 30.62 5.37
N ASP A 432 -5.55 30.18 6.45
CA ASP A 432 -4.88 29.36 7.48
C ASP A 432 -4.53 27.97 6.97
N TYR A 433 -5.42 27.38 6.17
CA TYR A 433 -5.19 26.09 5.53
C TYR A 433 -4.12 26.21 4.44
N LEU A 434 -4.17 27.23 3.58
CA LEU A 434 -3.14 27.47 2.58
C LEU A 434 -1.75 27.66 3.22
N TYR A 435 -1.67 28.41 4.32
CA TYR A 435 -0.41 28.60 5.03
C TYR A 435 0.15 27.28 5.56
N GLN A 436 -0.70 26.41 6.13
CA GLN A 436 -0.27 25.08 6.58
C GLN A 436 0.22 24.24 5.40
N ASP A 437 -0.53 24.21 4.29
CA ASP A 437 -0.18 23.47 3.08
C ASP A 437 1.16 23.99 2.47
N VAL A 438 1.43 25.30 2.52
CA VAL A 438 2.72 25.92 2.16
C VAL A 438 3.86 25.51 3.10
N LEU A 439 3.61 25.40 4.40
CA LEU A 439 4.63 24.96 5.36
C LEU A 439 5.01 23.49 5.14
N GLU A 440 4.04 22.66 4.78
CA GLU A 440 4.21 21.23 4.52
C GLU A 440 4.63 20.94 3.07
N ASP A 441 4.68 21.95 2.19
CA ASP A 441 4.97 21.82 0.75
C ASP A 441 4.01 20.84 0.04
N ILE A 442 2.71 20.98 0.32
CA ILE A 442 1.63 20.12 -0.19
C ILE A 442 0.64 20.97 -0.99
N VAL A 443 0.23 20.47 -2.16
CA VAL A 443 -0.79 21.14 -2.97
C VAL A 443 -2.16 21.08 -2.26
N PRO A 444 -2.85 22.22 -2.08
CA PRO A 444 -4.11 22.24 -1.36
C PRO A 444 -5.18 21.34 -1.96
N THR A 445 -5.86 20.59 -1.09
CA THR A 445 -6.98 19.70 -1.44
C THR A 445 -8.31 20.18 -0.87
N ASP A 446 -8.32 21.15 0.05
CA ASP A 446 -9.55 21.75 0.57
C ASP A 446 -10.25 22.55 -0.55
N PRO A 447 -11.53 22.27 -0.88
CA PRO A 447 -12.22 22.92 -1.99
C PRO A 447 -12.28 24.44 -1.87
N GLN A 448 -12.44 24.96 -0.65
CA GLN A 448 -12.53 26.40 -0.42
C GLN A 448 -11.17 27.06 -0.66
N VAL A 449 -10.07 26.47 -0.18
CA VAL A 449 -8.71 26.95 -0.47
C VAL A 449 -8.43 26.94 -1.96
N ARG A 450 -8.80 25.86 -2.64
CA ARG A 450 -8.56 25.73 -4.07
C ARG A 450 -9.30 26.77 -4.89
N GLN A 451 -10.52 27.10 -4.50
CA GLN A 451 -11.32 28.15 -5.13
C GLN A 451 -10.80 29.55 -4.77
N ASP A 452 -10.53 29.81 -3.49
CA ASP A 452 -10.14 31.14 -3.00
C ASP A 452 -8.79 31.60 -3.54
N TYR A 453 -7.89 30.66 -3.80
CA TYR A 453 -6.52 30.93 -4.24
C TYR A 453 -6.21 30.35 -5.63
N TRP A 454 -7.26 30.06 -6.41
CA TRP A 454 -7.21 29.77 -7.85
C TRP A 454 -6.52 28.46 -8.29
N LEU A 455 -6.32 27.50 -7.38
CA LEU A 455 -5.80 26.17 -7.73
C LEU A 455 -6.79 25.39 -8.61
N ASP A 456 -8.08 25.75 -8.61
CA ASP A 456 -9.10 25.22 -9.52
C ASP A 456 -9.00 25.76 -10.96
N ARG A 457 -8.25 26.85 -11.17
CA ARG A 457 -7.97 27.46 -12.49
C ARG A 457 -6.69 26.95 -13.14
N CYS A 458 -6.00 26.03 -12.47
CA CYS A 458 -4.82 25.36 -13.00
C CYS A 458 -5.24 24.20 -13.92
N GLN A 459 -4.62 24.11 -15.08
CA GLN A 459 -4.86 23.06 -16.07
C GLN A 459 -4.03 21.81 -15.79
N THR A 460 -2.89 21.96 -15.13
CA THR A 460 -1.93 20.88 -14.87
C THR A 460 -1.46 20.91 -13.41
N SER A 461 -0.95 19.76 -12.94
CA SER A 461 -0.36 19.67 -11.60
C SER A 461 0.89 20.56 -11.43
N HIS A 462 1.63 20.83 -12.52
CA HIS A 462 2.75 21.77 -12.49
C HIS A 462 2.28 23.20 -12.24
N GLU A 463 1.19 23.64 -12.89
CA GLU A 463 0.61 24.96 -12.62
C GLU A 463 0.12 25.09 -11.17
N GLU A 464 -0.49 24.04 -10.59
CA GLU A 464 -0.88 24.03 -9.18
C GLU A 464 0.35 24.19 -8.26
N SER A 465 1.44 23.50 -8.59
CA SER A 465 2.71 23.59 -7.87
C SER A 465 3.39 24.96 -8.02
N HIS A 466 3.35 25.57 -9.21
CA HIS A 466 3.87 26.94 -9.41
C HIS A 466 3.10 27.96 -8.58
N LEU A 467 1.77 27.81 -8.54
CA LEU A 467 0.91 28.70 -7.77
C LEU A 467 1.15 28.53 -6.27
N LEU A 468 1.35 27.29 -5.80
CA LEU A 468 1.81 27.03 -4.42
C LEU A 468 3.17 27.68 -4.16
N GLY A 469 4.13 27.57 -5.08
CA GLY A 469 5.44 28.20 -5.02
C GLY A 469 5.37 29.73 -4.92
N LEU A 470 4.43 30.36 -5.64
CA LEU A 470 4.14 31.79 -5.54
C LEU A 470 3.66 32.16 -4.12
N PHE A 471 2.69 31.42 -3.57
CA PHE A 471 2.20 31.67 -2.21
C PHE A 471 3.24 31.37 -1.14
N ALA A 472 4.11 30.37 -1.35
CA ALA A 472 5.27 30.13 -0.50
C ALA A 472 6.25 31.32 -0.53
N GLY A 473 6.45 31.90 -1.71
CA GLY A 473 7.17 33.17 -1.89
C GLY A 473 6.63 34.25 -0.96
N LEU A 474 5.32 34.49 -0.94
CA LEU A 474 4.67 35.53 -0.13
C LEU A 474 4.69 35.24 1.38
N LEU A 475 4.40 34.00 1.77
CA LEU A 475 4.11 33.63 3.16
C LEU A 475 5.34 33.17 3.95
N ARG A 476 6.38 32.72 3.26
CA ARG A 476 7.56 32.08 3.87
C ARG A 476 8.88 32.70 3.45
N TYR A 477 9.08 32.96 2.16
CA TYR A 477 10.40 33.28 1.61
C TYR A 477 10.65 34.77 1.36
N HIS A 478 9.61 35.61 1.35
CA HIS A 478 9.75 37.06 1.23
C HIS A 478 10.56 37.64 2.40
N HIS A 479 11.31 38.73 2.20
CA HIS A 479 12.05 39.41 3.28
C HIS A 479 11.12 39.90 4.40
N TYR A 480 9.93 40.34 4.00
CA TYR A 480 8.83 40.72 4.88
C TYR A 480 7.59 39.87 4.53
N PRO A 481 7.50 38.62 5.02
CA PRO A 481 6.40 37.73 4.68
C PRO A 481 5.07 38.29 5.18
N ILE A 482 4.04 38.17 4.36
CA ILE A 482 2.68 38.53 4.77
C ILE A 482 2.16 37.49 5.77
N THR A 483 1.22 37.92 6.60
CA THR A 483 0.50 37.10 7.56
C THR A 483 -0.71 36.41 6.93
N ARG A 484 -1.24 35.40 7.63
CA ARG A 484 -2.44 34.66 7.22
C ARG A 484 -3.66 35.58 7.19
N GLU A 485 -3.70 36.50 8.15
CA GLU A 485 -4.73 37.51 8.31
C GLU A 485 -4.70 38.53 7.17
N GLU A 486 -3.52 39.02 6.78
CA GLU A 486 -3.37 39.91 5.62
C GLU A 486 -3.79 39.21 4.33
N LEU A 487 -3.39 37.96 4.11
CA LEU A 487 -3.80 37.19 2.94
C LEU A 487 -5.33 36.99 2.89
N GLN A 488 -5.96 36.68 4.03
CA GLN A 488 -7.41 36.58 4.13
C GLN A 488 -8.08 37.93 3.83
N GLN A 489 -7.53 39.02 4.35
CA GLN A 489 -8.05 40.37 4.10
C GLN A 489 -7.99 40.72 2.61
N TRP A 490 -6.87 40.43 1.94
CA TRP A 490 -6.73 40.65 0.50
C TRP A 490 -7.75 39.84 -0.30
N ARG A 491 -8.01 38.60 0.12
CA ARG A 491 -9.00 37.75 -0.51
C ARG A 491 -10.44 38.23 -0.29
N SER A 492 -10.74 38.79 0.87
CA SER A 492 -12.09 39.25 1.26
C SER A 492 -12.41 40.69 0.85
N ASP A 493 -11.48 41.40 0.22
CA ASP A 493 -11.68 42.77 -0.24
C ASP A 493 -12.73 42.88 -1.36
N LEU A 494 -13.37 44.05 -1.49
CA LEU A 494 -14.40 44.34 -2.49
C LEU A 494 -13.88 44.22 -3.93
N GLY A 495 -12.59 44.46 -4.17
CA GLY A 495 -11.99 44.27 -5.49
C GLY A 495 -11.73 42.79 -5.86
N GLY A 496 -12.04 41.86 -4.96
CA GLY A 496 -12.01 40.41 -5.20
C GLY A 496 -10.69 39.92 -5.77
N ASN A 497 -10.77 39.14 -6.86
CA ASN A 497 -9.58 38.56 -7.48
C ASN A 497 -8.62 39.60 -8.06
N ALA A 498 -9.13 40.67 -8.66
CA ALA A 498 -8.29 41.72 -9.24
C ALA A 498 -7.48 42.45 -8.16
N TYR A 499 -8.08 42.67 -7.00
CA TYR A 499 -7.38 43.24 -5.85
C TYR A 499 -6.31 42.30 -5.30
N LEU A 500 -6.65 41.02 -5.11
CA LEU A 500 -5.68 40.02 -4.63
C LEU A 500 -4.47 39.90 -5.59
N VAL A 501 -4.71 39.85 -6.91
CA VAL A 501 -3.65 39.86 -7.92
C VAL A 501 -2.78 41.11 -7.80
N THR A 502 -3.39 42.29 -7.67
CA THR A 502 -2.68 43.57 -7.56
C THR A 502 -1.77 43.58 -6.32
N LYS A 503 -2.28 43.15 -5.16
CA LYS A 503 -1.49 43.10 -3.92
C LYS A 503 -0.33 42.10 -3.99
N ILE A 504 -0.53 40.96 -4.65
CA ILE A 504 0.56 40.01 -4.91
C ILE A 504 1.65 40.65 -5.76
N VAL A 505 1.28 41.33 -6.85
CA VAL A 505 2.23 42.03 -7.73
C VAL A 505 3.02 43.10 -6.97
N GLU A 506 2.32 43.99 -6.25
CA GLU A 506 2.95 45.03 -5.41
C GLU A 506 3.97 44.41 -4.46
N LYS A 507 3.61 43.29 -3.80
CA LYS A 507 4.49 42.65 -2.82
C LYS A 507 5.77 42.09 -3.46
N PHE A 508 5.68 41.45 -4.63
CA PHE A 508 6.87 40.94 -5.31
C PHE A 508 7.71 42.04 -5.96
N GLU A 509 7.12 43.17 -6.34
CA GLU A 509 7.85 44.33 -6.88
C GLU A 509 8.69 45.08 -5.82
N GLU A 510 8.41 44.89 -4.53
CA GLU A 510 9.27 45.36 -3.42
C GLU A 510 10.66 44.67 -3.43
N LEU A 511 10.79 43.51 -4.09
CA LEU A 511 12.02 42.74 -4.11
C LEU A 511 13.04 43.30 -5.12
N PRO A 512 14.35 43.20 -4.84
CA PRO A 512 15.39 43.50 -5.82
C PRO A 512 15.23 42.70 -7.12
N LYS A 513 15.63 43.30 -8.25
CA LYS A 513 15.65 42.61 -9.55
C LYS A 513 16.46 41.31 -9.46
N GLY A 514 15.83 40.19 -9.81
CA GLY A 514 16.41 38.84 -9.73
C GLY A 514 16.03 38.04 -8.48
N SER A 515 15.44 38.67 -7.46
CA SER A 515 15.06 38.01 -6.21
C SER A 515 13.62 37.47 -6.19
N THR A 516 12.86 37.63 -7.27
CA THR A 516 11.44 37.23 -7.36
C THR A 516 11.22 35.75 -7.66
N GLY A 517 12.29 35.01 -7.99
CA GLY A 517 12.23 33.59 -8.39
C GLY A 517 11.51 33.35 -9.73
N GLY A 518 11.39 32.08 -10.13
CA GLY A 518 10.73 31.68 -11.40
C GLY A 518 9.19 31.68 -11.35
N TYR A 519 8.60 31.58 -10.16
CA TYR A 519 7.14 31.50 -9.98
C TYR A 519 6.43 32.83 -10.27
N PHE A 520 7.03 33.96 -9.91
CA PHE A 520 6.43 35.28 -10.13
C PHE A 520 6.35 35.67 -11.63
N PRO A 521 7.40 35.50 -12.45
CA PRO A 521 7.31 35.65 -13.90
C PRO A 521 6.25 34.72 -14.53
N TRP A 522 6.17 33.46 -14.08
CA TRP A 522 5.12 32.54 -14.53
C TRP A 522 3.72 33.07 -14.18
N PHE A 523 3.52 33.59 -12.98
CA PHE A 523 2.25 34.18 -12.54
C PHE A 523 1.86 35.38 -13.41
N LEU A 524 2.80 36.28 -13.72
CA LEU A 524 2.54 37.44 -14.59
C LEU A 524 2.09 37.05 -16.00
N ARG A 525 2.67 36.00 -16.60
CA ARG A 525 2.24 35.47 -17.90
C ARG A 525 0.79 34.97 -17.88
N HIS A 526 0.33 34.48 -16.73
CA HIS A 526 -1.01 33.92 -16.54
C HIS A 526 -1.97 34.86 -15.79
N ARG A 527 -1.54 36.10 -15.50
CA ARG A 527 -2.23 37.08 -14.64
C ARG A 527 -3.71 37.24 -14.98
N LYS A 528 -4.02 37.44 -16.27
CA LYS A 528 -5.39 37.65 -16.76
C LYS A 528 -6.34 36.54 -16.30
N ARG A 529 -5.87 35.29 -16.23
CA ARG A 529 -6.65 34.13 -15.79
C ARG A 529 -7.10 34.24 -14.34
N PHE A 530 -6.24 34.80 -13.48
CA PHE A 530 -6.50 34.93 -12.05
C PHE A 530 -7.38 36.14 -11.75
N GLU A 531 -7.38 37.17 -12.58
CA GLU A 531 -8.25 38.35 -12.43
C GLU A 531 -9.73 38.08 -12.77
N LEU A 532 -10.03 37.02 -13.54
CA LEU A 532 -11.40 36.68 -13.95
C LEU A 532 -12.32 36.39 -12.75
N THR A 533 -13.61 36.66 -12.91
CA THR A 533 -14.65 36.28 -11.92
C THR A 533 -14.95 34.78 -12.01
N ALA A 534 -15.39 34.17 -10.91
CA ALA A 534 -15.55 32.71 -10.82
C ALA A 534 -16.51 32.07 -11.86
N ASN A 535 -17.40 32.86 -12.47
CA ASN A 535 -18.37 32.40 -13.47
C ASN A 535 -17.95 32.68 -14.92
N ASP A 536 -16.73 33.16 -15.14
CA ASP A 536 -16.27 33.49 -16.48
C ASP A 536 -15.98 32.22 -17.29
N LYS A 537 -16.67 32.06 -18.44
CA LYS A 537 -16.55 30.90 -19.32
C LYS A 537 -15.16 30.76 -19.96
N SER A 538 -14.35 31.82 -19.93
CA SER A 538 -12.97 31.81 -20.43
C SER A 538 -11.97 31.23 -19.43
N ILE A 539 -12.38 30.92 -18.18
CA ILE A 539 -11.52 30.23 -17.22
C ILE A 539 -11.19 28.83 -17.77
N PRO A 540 -9.90 28.54 -18.02
CA PRO A 540 -9.51 27.22 -18.44
C PRO A 540 -9.74 26.24 -17.29
N HIS A 541 -10.51 25.19 -17.55
CA HIS A 541 -10.69 24.09 -16.63
C HIS A 541 -9.71 22.97 -16.93
N ARG A 542 -9.33 22.25 -15.88
CA ARG A 542 -8.59 21.00 -16.01
C ARG A 542 -9.32 20.08 -17.01
N PRO A 543 -8.61 19.47 -17.98
CA PRO A 543 -9.24 18.56 -18.92
C PRO A 543 -9.98 17.44 -18.19
N ARG A 544 -11.07 16.92 -18.77
CA ARG A 544 -11.76 15.75 -18.23
C ARG A 544 -10.80 14.57 -18.10
N PRO A 545 -10.99 13.65 -17.12
CA PRO A 545 -10.08 12.52 -16.90
C PRO A 545 -9.75 11.74 -18.17
N GLU A 546 -10.71 11.55 -19.07
CA GLU A 546 -10.54 10.83 -20.33
C GLU A 546 -9.53 11.54 -21.25
N ARG A 547 -9.64 12.87 -21.34
CA ARG A 547 -8.71 13.68 -22.15
C ARG A 547 -7.33 13.77 -21.51
N GLN A 548 -7.24 13.74 -20.18
CA GLN A 548 -5.94 13.64 -19.51
C GLN A 548 -5.25 12.33 -19.84
N LEU A 549 -5.99 11.21 -19.79
CA LEU A 549 -5.46 9.90 -20.15
C LEU A 549 -4.99 9.86 -21.60
N GLN A 550 -5.76 10.44 -22.51
CA GLN A 550 -5.38 10.53 -23.92
C GLN A 550 -4.11 11.38 -24.11
N ASN A 551 -4.01 12.53 -23.46
CA ASN A 551 -2.78 13.35 -23.50
C ASN A 551 -1.55 12.60 -22.97
N MET A 552 -1.71 11.80 -21.91
CA MET A 552 -0.64 10.95 -21.37
C MET A 552 -0.21 9.89 -22.38
N GLN A 553 -1.17 9.22 -23.02
CA GLN A 553 -0.92 8.21 -24.05
C GLN A 553 -0.23 8.84 -25.26
N ASP A 554 -0.70 9.98 -25.75
CA ASP A 554 -0.12 10.66 -26.91
C ASP A 554 1.32 11.11 -26.65
N LYS A 555 1.62 11.60 -25.44
CA LYS A 555 3.00 11.89 -25.03
C LYS A 555 3.89 10.64 -25.02
N ALA A 556 3.34 9.49 -24.63
CA ALA A 556 4.06 8.23 -24.56
C ALA A 556 4.20 7.52 -25.91
N ARG A 557 3.32 7.78 -26.90
CA ARG A 557 3.29 7.08 -28.21
C ARG A 557 4.64 7.05 -28.90
N LYS A 558 5.40 8.15 -28.84
CA LYS A 558 6.72 8.27 -29.50
C LYS A 558 7.76 7.25 -29.01
N TYR A 559 7.51 6.59 -27.87
CA TYR A 559 8.38 5.55 -27.32
C TYR A 559 8.00 4.14 -27.77
N LEU A 560 6.83 3.94 -28.39
CA LEU A 560 6.48 2.65 -28.98
C LEU A 560 7.30 2.41 -30.26
N ALA A 561 7.50 1.12 -30.58
CA ALA A 561 8.02 0.72 -31.89
C ALA A 561 7.19 1.33 -33.04
N PRO A 562 7.80 1.73 -34.17
CA PRO A 562 7.11 2.43 -35.25
C PRO A 562 5.81 1.77 -35.73
N GLU A 563 5.76 0.44 -35.75
CA GLU A 563 4.60 -0.38 -36.11
C GLU A 563 3.44 -0.28 -35.12
N ASP A 564 3.69 0.12 -33.87
CA ASP A 564 2.71 0.19 -32.79
C ASP A 564 2.23 1.63 -32.52
N GLN A 565 2.93 2.66 -33.00
CA GLN A 565 2.62 4.07 -32.70
C GLN A 565 1.21 4.49 -33.19
N ASN A 566 0.76 3.88 -34.28
CA ASN A 566 -0.54 4.16 -34.91
C ASN A 566 -1.68 3.26 -34.42
N LYS A 567 -1.39 2.27 -33.56
CA LYS A 567 -2.42 1.38 -33.02
C LYS A 567 -3.26 2.09 -31.95
N ASP A 568 -4.50 1.62 -31.78
CA ASP A 568 -5.28 1.98 -30.59
C ASP A 568 -4.62 1.38 -29.35
N PHE A 569 -4.81 2.03 -28.21
CA PHE A 569 -4.34 1.53 -26.91
C PHE A 569 -4.76 0.07 -26.67
N ASN A 570 -6.02 -0.29 -26.99
CA ASN A 570 -6.54 -1.64 -26.75
C ASN A 570 -6.04 -2.68 -27.77
N ASP A 571 -5.47 -2.23 -28.89
CA ASP A 571 -4.93 -3.08 -29.96
C ASP A 571 -3.45 -3.42 -29.75
N LEU A 572 -2.82 -2.86 -28.71
CA LEU A 572 -1.44 -3.18 -28.34
C LEU A 572 -1.35 -4.62 -27.83
N SER A 573 -0.71 -5.47 -28.64
CA SER A 573 -0.48 -6.87 -28.34
C SER A 573 1.04 -7.14 -28.23
N PRO A 574 1.48 -7.99 -27.30
CA PRO A 574 0.70 -8.75 -26.32
C PRO A 574 0.13 -7.88 -25.18
N PHE A 575 -0.78 -8.46 -24.38
CA PHE A 575 -1.40 -7.79 -23.21
C PHE A 575 -0.38 -7.11 -22.27
N SER A 576 0.82 -7.67 -22.11
CA SER A 576 1.89 -7.04 -21.34
C SER A 576 2.34 -5.71 -21.95
N LYS A 577 2.47 -5.63 -23.27
CA LYS A 577 2.85 -4.40 -23.98
C LYS A 577 1.85 -3.27 -23.73
N MET A 578 0.55 -3.56 -23.79
CA MET A 578 -0.50 -2.59 -23.45
C MET A 578 -0.33 -2.03 -22.03
N HIS A 579 -0.07 -2.89 -21.05
CA HIS A 579 0.10 -2.48 -19.66
C HIS A 579 1.43 -1.74 -19.41
N CYS A 580 2.54 -2.15 -20.06
CA CYS A 580 3.80 -1.41 -20.05
C CYS A 580 3.63 -0.02 -20.66
N PHE A 581 2.87 0.10 -21.75
CA PHE A 581 2.56 1.39 -22.37
C PHE A 581 1.71 2.28 -21.45
N ALA A 582 0.72 1.71 -20.77
CA ALA A 582 -0.05 2.42 -19.75
C ALA A 582 0.85 2.92 -18.59
N PHE A 583 1.78 2.09 -18.12
CA PHE A 583 2.76 2.47 -17.11
C PHE A 583 3.65 3.62 -17.59
N TYR A 584 4.20 3.53 -18.81
CA TYR A 584 4.98 4.60 -19.44
C TYR A 584 4.20 5.93 -19.50
N GLY A 585 2.95 5.88 -19.95
CA GLY A 585 2.08 7.07 -20.03
C GLY A 585 1.75 7.69 -18.67
N ILE A 586 1.53 6.88 -17.63
CA ILE A 586 1.30 7.38 -16.26
C ILE A 586 2.58 8.02 -15.69
N THR A 587 3.72 7.34 -15.87
CA THR A 587 5.00 7.77 -15.31
C THR A 587 5.55 9.02 -15.99
N ILE A 588 5.31 9.23 -17.29
CA ILE A 588 5.84 10.40 -18.02
C ILE A 588 5.33 11.73 -17.45
N VAL A 589 4.16 11.72 -16.80
CA VAL A 589 3.55 12.91 -16.18
C VAL A 589 3.63 12.89 -14.64
N ASN A 590 4.52 12.08 -14.05
CA ASN A 590 4.62 11.86 -12.59
C ASN A 590 3.29 11.44 -11.93
N SER A 591 2.42 10.76 -12.68
CA SER A 591 1.13 10.33 -12.14
C SER A 591 1.24 8.94 -11.54
N TYR A 592 0.12 8.47 -11.02
CA TYR A 592 -0.08 7.16 -10.45
C TYR A 592 -1.47 6.67 -10.88
N PRO A 593 -1.72 5.35 -10.92
CA PRO A 593 -3.01 4.86 -11.38
C PRO A 593 -4.16 5.39 -10.51
N PRO A 594 -5.34 5.66 -11.10
CA PRO A 594 -6.50 6.06 -10.32
C PRO A 594 -6.89 4.96 -9.31
N PRO A 595 -7.65 5.28 -8.26
CA PRO A 595 -8.22 4.30 -7.35
C PRO A 595 -8.93 3.20 -8.14
N MET A 596 -8.82 1.94 -7.68
CA MET A 596 -9.29 0.74 -8.40
C MET A 596 -10.54 1.00 -9.25
N ASN A 597 -10.36 1.15 -10.57
CA ASN A 597 -11.48 1.18 -11.49
C ASN A 597 -11.83 -0.28 -11.85
N LEU A 598 -13.10 -0.52 -12.20
CA LEU A 598 -13.62 -1.88 -12.43
C LEU A 598 -13.16 -2.52 -13.74
N ASN A 599 -12.55 -1.74 -14.66
CA ASN A 599 -12.28 -2.15 -16.04
C ASN A 599 -10.79 -2.43 -16.32
N SER A 600 -9.87 -1.79 -15.60
CA SER A 600 -8.42 -1.96 -15.72
C SER A 600 -7.77 -1.57 -14.40
N CYS A 601 -7.32 -2.55 -13.62
CA CYS A 601 -6.73 -2.29 -12.31
C CYS A 601 -5.22 -2.30 -12.47
N TYR A 602 -4.61 -1.19 -12.91
CA TYR A 602 -3.16 -1.13 -13.13
C TYR A 602 -2.34 -1.46 -11.86
N TRP A 603 -2.90 -1.18 -10.68
CA TRP A 603 -2.35 -1.64 -9.39
C TRP A 603 -2.13 -3.17 -9.35
N PHE A 604 -3.04 -3.94 -9.94
CA PHE A 604 -3.03 -5.39 -9.93
C PHE A 604 -2.49 -6.00 -11.23
N ASP A 605 -2.97 -5.51 -12.38
CA ASP A 605 -2.70 -6.10 -13.70
C ASP A 605 -1.27 -5.81 -14.18
N PHE A 606 -0.73 -4.63 -13.87
CA PHE A 606 0.69 -4.30 -14.08
C PHE A 606 1.53 -4.57 -12.84
N GLY A 607 0.98 -4.36 -11.64
CA GLY A 607 1.68 -4.56 -10.37
C GLY A 607 2.35 -3.31 -9.80
N PHE A 608 1.72 -2.13 -9.93
CA PHE A 608 2.23 -0.90 -9.31
C PHE A 608 2.39 -1.03 -7.79
N VAL A 609 3.44 -0.39 -7.25
CA VAL A 609 3.70 -0.38 -5.81
C VAL A 609 2.64 0.45 -5.08
N VAL A 610 1.98 -0.15 -4.10
CA VAL A 610 1.00 0.54 -3.25
C VAL A 610 1.68 1.42 -2.20
N CYS A 611 1.12 2.61 -1.99
CA CYS A 611 1.63 3.61 -1.06
C CYS A 611 0.63 3.85 0.10
N GLN A 612 1.09 4.46 1.19
CA GLN A 612 0.23 4.71 2.36
C GLN A 612 -0.80 5.80 2.13
N ASP A 613 -0.40 6.81 1.37
CA ASP A 613 -1.17 7.99 1.05
C ASP A 613 -0.74 8.53 -0.30
N ARG A 614 -1.52 9.49 -0.79
CA ARG A 614 -1.29 10.18 -2.06
C ARG A 614 0.09 10.84 -2.15
N HIS A 615 0.69 11.27 -1.05
CA HIS A 615 1.99 11.94 -1.08
C HIS A 615 3.12 10.95 -1.36
N GLU A 616 3.04 9.75 -0.78
CA GLU A 616 3.91 8.64 -1.16
C GLU A 616 3.68 8.22 -2.62
N GLU A 617 2.43 8.21 -3.12
CA GLU A 617 2.13 7.92 -4.54
C GLU A 617 2.76 8.95 -5.50
N GLU A 618 2.65 10.24 -5.18
CA GLU A 618 3.28 11.33 -5.94
C GLU A 618 4.81 11.21 -5.92
N THR A 619 5.38 10.82 -4.77
CA THR A 619 6.82 10.58 -4.65
C THR A 619 7.27 9.37 -5.49
N LEU A 620 6.50 8.29 -5.45
CA LEU A 620 6.75 7.10 -6.26
C LEU A 620 6.68 7.41 -7.76
N GLY A 621 5.68 8.21 -8.19
CA GLY A 621 5.56 8.65 -9.58
C GLY A 621 6.81 9.42 -10.05
N ARG A 622 7.35 10.32 -9.22
CA ARG A 622 8.62 11.03 -9.51
C ARG A 622 9.83 10.09 -9.59
N MET A 623 9.89 9.08 -8.71
CA MET A 623 10.96 8.09 -8.73
C MET A 623 10.93 7.27 -10.02
N TYR A 624 9.75 6.79 -10.43
CA TYR A 624 9.60 6.09 -11.71
C TYR A 624 9.98 6.98 -12.89
N ASN A 625 9.57 8.26 -12.88
CA ASN A 625 9.92 9.18 -13.96
C ASN A 625 11.43 9.42 -14.03
N THR A 626 12.08 9.58 -12.88
CA THR A 626 13.54 9.75 -12.81
C THR A 626 14.26 8.51 -13.33
N MET A 627 13.78 7.34 -12.96
CA MET A 627 14.35 6.06 -13.40
C MET A 627 14.19 5.84 -14.91
N LEU A 628 13.01 6.09 -15.48
CA LEU A 628 12.74 5.83 -16.89
C LEU A 628 13.20 6.94 -17.82
N PHE A 629 13.09 8.20 -17.39
CA PHE A 629 13.22 9.37 -18.26
C PHE A 629 14.27 10.38 -17.78
N GLY A 630 15.14 10.01 -16.84
CA GLY A 630 16.24 10.88 -16.41
C GLY A 630 15.78 12.23 -15.84
N SER A 631 14.59 12.27 -15.23
CA SER A 631 13.92 13.49 -14.73
C SER A 631 13.34 14.41 -15.81
N LEU A 632 12.89 13.88 -16.95
CA LEU A 632 12.14 14.60 -17.99
C LEU A 632 11.04 15.50 -17.42
N SER A 633 10.26 15.03 -16.45
CA SER A 633 9.18 15.84 -15.87
C SER A 633 9.68 17.06 -15.09
N ARG A 634 10.87 16.96 -14.49
CA ARG A 634 11.55 18.07 -13.82
C ARG A 634 12.09 19.08 -14.84
N LEU A 635 12.61 18.60 -15.97
CA LEU A 635 13.00 19.46 -17.08
C LEU A 635 11.79 20.21 -17.65
N GLU A 636 10.69 19.51 -17.93
CA GLU A 636 9.44 20.14 -18.38
C GLU A 636 8.91 21.16 -17.35
N TYR A 637 9.04 20.86 -16.05
CA TYR A 637 8.70 21.78 -14.96
C TYR A 637 9.57 23.04 -14.99
N GLU A 638 10.90 22.91 -15.06
CA GLU A 638 11.83 24.05 -15.12
C GLU A 638 11.68 24.88 -16.42
N GLU A 639 11.46 24.22 -17.57
CA GLU A 639 11.14 24.86 -18.85
C GLU A 639 9.84 25.66 -18.77
N SER A 640 8.82 25.14 -18.09
CA SER A 640 7.53 25.84 -17.93
C SER A 640 7.63 27.11 -17.05
N LEU A 641 8.65 27.18 -16.19
CA LEU A 641 9.04 28.39 -15.46
C LEU A 641 9.89 29.35 -16.31
N GLN A 642 10.42 28.90 -17.45
CA GLN A 642 11.45 29.59 -18.24
C GLN A 642 12.72 29.85 -17.43
N SER A 643 13.04 28.93 -16.51
CA SER A 643 14.29 28.98 -15.74
C SER A 643 15.45 28.64 -16.66
N SER A 644 16.51 29.45 -16.66
CA SER A 644 17.76 29.12 -17.36
C SER A 644 18.45 27.96 -16.64
N ILE A 645 18.31 26.74 -17.16
CA ILE A 645 19.01 25.56 -16.64
C ILE A 645 20.47 25.61 -17.12
N PRO A 646 21.48 25.35 -16.27
CA PRO A 646 22.85 25.08 -16.73
C PRO A 646 22.85 23.85 -17.65
N ALA A 647 23.60 23.92 -18.75
CA ALA A 647 23.70 22.92 -19.82
C ALA A 647 24.10 21.49 -19.40
N THR A 648 24.24 21.20 -18.11
CA THR A 648 24.65 19.89 -17.57
C THR A 648 23.53 18.85 -17.46
N PHE A 649 22.25 19.24 -17.50
CA PHE A 649 21.13 18.27 -17.48
C PHE A 649 20.61 17.87 -18.87
N THR A 650 21.12 18.48 -19.94
CA THR A 650 20.57 18.32 -21.30
C THR A 650 21.11 17.11 -22.07
N GLU A 651 22.03 16.33 -21.51
CA GLU A 651 22.67 15.22 -22.24
C GLU A 651 21.83 13.92 -22.33
N LYS A 652 20.71 13.78 -21.61
CA LYS A 652 19.84 12.59 -21.73
C LYS A 652 18.37 12.97 -21.82
N LYS A 653 17.92 13.34 -23.02
CA LYS A 653 16.49 13.43 -23.37
C LYS A 653 15.86 12.07 -23.71
N ASP A 654 16.70 11.07 -23.93
CA ASP A 654 16.27 9.71 -24.20
C ASP A 654 16.07 8.93 -22.90
N PRO A 655 15.05 8.05 -22.86
CA PRO A 655 14.78 7.25 -21.68
C PRO A 655 16.00 6.39 -21.35
N ALA A 656 16.22 6.14 -20.05
CA ALA A 656 17.36 5.36 -19.58
C ALA A 656 17.31 3.90 -20.07
N CYS A 657 16.13 3.43 -20.49
CA CYS A 657 15.90 2.16 -21.17
C CYS A 657 14.89 2.36 -22.32
N ALA A 658 15.09 1.66 -23.43
CA ALA A 658 14.13 1.67 -24.54
C ALA A 658 12.85 0.95 -24.12
N PHE A 659 11.71 1.30 -24.72
CA PHE A 659 10.44 0.64 -24.40
C PHE A 659 10.48 -0.87 -24.67
N ASP A 660 11.25 -1.31 -25.69
CA ASP A 660 11.40 -2.72 -26.05
C ASP A 660 12.30 -3.52 -25.07
N GLU A 661 13.03 -2.83 -24.19
CA GLU A 661 13.78 -3.46 -23.09
C GLU A 661 12.89 -3.79 -21.87
N PHE A 662 11.62 -3.37 -21.91
CA PHE A 662 10.63 -3.48 -20.84
C PHE A 662 9.55 -4.52 -21.18
#